data_AF-A0A1B6YE29-F1
#
_entry.id   AF-A0A1B6YE29-F1
#
_cell.length_a   1.000
_cell.length_b   1.000
_cell.length_c   1.000
_cell.angle_alpha   90.00
_cell.angle_beta   90.00
_cell.angle_gamma   90.00
#
_symmetry.space_group_name_H-M   'P 1'
#
loop_
_entity.id
_entity.type
_entity.pdbx_description
1 polymer ?
#
loop_
_entity_poly.entity_id
_entity_poly.type
_entity_poly.pdbx_seq_one_letter_code
_entity_poly.pdbx_strand_id
1 'polypeptide(L)'
;MTEFPSDIRFKFPWRGYQERVLKELDYHLGDNKLHVIAPPGSGKTVLGLEVAKRLNQPVLILSPTLAVKDQWIQRFCELFLQTNVRPDWISDDIKKPEFFTVSTYQSLISLDESDLQKLKNKNIKTILADEAHHLRNEWWRRLTDLCDYLNPTVVGLTATPPYDVSYSEWKRYSDFNGPVDAEISVPELVQSGELCPHQDLVMLSSPTDQELATIYTFRKGSHAIYHKIKSDDYFKQIAQGHPFFQNPDENLESIYSSPRNYAALLVFLNEAGIEIPENHKEIIGNSGVEVPKLDEFWFQILLEFFIQNQQHYFTPFQEYLHQLEKDLRKFGLLKNNRVRFSKSKEIRNGLIKSINKLGSIDRIVEIEHAALKNDLRLVILTDYIRKEIVQQHGTLIDSIGVAPIFEFLRRKNPSYKMGILTGSLIVLPEESTEILKNIIPDRFLKDLKTKPFQIDNSYRQIEVSGNLSGRIIHYITDLFKMGGLNVLVGTKSLLGEGWDAPFLNTLILATMVGSFVSSNQLRGRVIRTDPSNPSKTGNIWHLSTIDPSVKNGGYDVKLLERRFESFLGLSLNTQDSIENGLNRLNIPKGLINVKKIEAFNDRSVGLALNRNVTSERWMQAIRSGDQLVKEVKIPFPSNKEHSKLKSLHLTRTIGYSFGAFLTAFTGFFFDNFWSLLQAFATSNTKSHFYDWVLITTVILFCIFSVGLFKHLRALIKYRDISKDIKNISIALLNTLLELKIINSPVSKTDIKVEMLSDGSVICHLEGCSDSEKNTFIDMLTEIVNPIENPRYIIIRKFTLWKLYTQRDYHAVPEFLSKNKTRASLFSKNWDRFVGNNKLVFIRNYEGRKLLLKARFNSLSSEFENTPKTIRRWT
;
A
#
# COMPACT_ATOMS: atom_id res chain seq x y z
N MET A 1 -7.41 -19.89 -43.00
CA MET A 1 -6.63 -20.65 -42.00
C MET A 1 -7.49 -20.81 -40.75
N THR A 2 -7.59 -22.02 -40.22
CA THR A 2 -8.49 -22.35 -39.09
C THR A 2 -7.75 -22.77 -37.83
N GLU A 3 -6.48 -23.15 -37.97
CA GLU A 3 -5.58 -23.59 -36.90
C GLU A 3 -4.15 -23.14 -37.19
N PHE A 4 -3.29 -23.12 -36.17
CA PHE A 4 -1.85 -22.95 -36.32
C PHE A 4 -1.25 -24.14 -37.08
N PRO A 5 -0.15 -23.94 -37.83
CA PRO A 5 0.62 -25.03 -38.42
C PRO A 5 1.11 -26.02 -37.35
N SER A 6 1.10 -27.32 -37.68
CA SER A 6 1.50 -28.42 -36.78
C SER A 6 2.92 -28.31 -36.25
N ASP A 7 3.82 -27.67 -37.00
CA ASP A 7 5.26 -27.70 -36.74
C ASP A 7 5.71 -26.58 -35.78
N ILE A 8 4.77 -25.73 -35.33
CA ILE A 8 5.07 -24.65 -34.41
C ILE A 8 5.43 -25.22 -33.03
N ARG A 9 6.67 -25.00 -32.60
CA ARG A 9 7.15 -25.35 -31.26
C ARG A 9 8.03 -24.26 -30.69
N PHE A 10 7.87 -24.02 -29.40
CA PHE A 10 8.79 -23.16 -28.67
C PHE A 10 10.19 -23.81 -28.67
N LYS A 11 11.22 -23.03 -29.02
CA LYS A 11 12.60 -23.51 -29.21
C LYS A 11 13.29 -23.97 -27.91
N PHE A 12 12.84 -23.50 -26.75
CA PHE A 12 13.50 -23.72 -25.46
C PHE A 12 12.63 -24.55 -24.51
N PRO A 13 13.22 -25.18 -23.47
CA PRO A 13 12.43 -25.85 -22.44
C PRO A 13 11.59 -24.84 -21.63
N TRP A 14 10.43 -25.29 -21.16
CA TRP A 14 9.59 -24.51 -20.26
C TRP A 14 10.23 -24.41 -18.88
N ARG A 15 10.13 -23.23 -18.27
CA ARG A 15 10.54 -23.01 -16.88
C ARG A 15 9.50 -23.60 -15.95
N GLY A 16 9.89 -24.09 -14.76
CA GLY A 16 8.99 -24.79 -13.84
C GLY A 16 7.70 -24.02 -13.51
N TYR A 17 7.81 -22.71 -13.27
CA TYR A 17 6.64 -21.86 -13.01
C TYR A 17 5.75 -21.65 -14.26
N GLN A 18 6.32 -21.61 -15.47
CA GLN A 18 5.54 -21.51 -16.72
C GLN A 18 4.83 -22.83 -16.99
N GLU A 19 5.53 -23.95 -16.78
CA GLU A 19 4.98 -25.29 -16.94
C GLU A 19 3.81 -25.53 -15.97
N ARG A 20 3.91 -25.06 -14.72
CA ARG A 20 2.80 -25.07 -13.74
C ARG A 20 1.56 -24.38 -14.31
N VAL A 21 1.69 -23.12 -14.73
CA VAL A 21 0.57 -22.34 -15.29
C VAL A 21 -0.02 -23.03 -16.53
N LEU A 22 0.84 -23.59 -17.40
CA LEU A 22 0.42 -24.28 -18.61
C LEU A 22 -0.25 -25.64 -18.34
N LYS A 23 0.13 -26.36 -17.27
CA LYS A 23 -0.52 -27.63 -16.87
C LYS A 23 -1.92 -27.41 -16.30
N GLU A 24 -2.14 -26.28 -15.64
CA GLU A 24 -3.43 -25.92 -15.04
C GLU A 24 -4.36 -25.17 -16.00
N LEU A 25 -3.92 -24.92 -17.24
CA LEU A 25 -4.64 -24.10 -18.23
C LEU A 25 -6.08 -24.57 -18.47
N ASP A 26 -6.31 -25.88 -18.61
CA ASP A 26 -7.64 -26.44 -18.87
C ASP A 26 -8.60 -26.25 -17.69
N TYR A 27 -8.07 -26.18 -16.46
CA TYR A 27 -8.86 -25.89 -15.27
C TYR A 27 -9.25 -24.41 -15.22
N HIS A 28 -8.31 -23.53 -15.55
CA HIS A 28 -8.50 -22.08 -15.50
C HIS A 28 -9.48 -21.57 -16.57
N LEU A 29 -9.47 -22.15 -17.77
CA LEU A 29 -10.33 -21.75 -18.89
C LEU A 29 -11.81 -22.17 -18.78
N GLY A 30 -12.26 -22.68 -17.63
CA GLY A 30 -13.64 -23.16 -17.42
C GLY A 30 -14.74 -22.11 -17.64
N ASP A 31 -14.41 -20.82 -17.52
CA ASP A 31 -15.31 -19.69 -17.78
C ASP A 31 -14.93 -18.87 -19.05
N ASN A 32 -14.07 -19.43 -19.91
CA ASN A 32 -13.45 -18.78 -21.07
C ASN A 32 -12.58 -17.56 -20.70
N LYS A 33 -12.07 -17.47 -19.47
CA LYS A 33 -11.12 -16.44 -19.08
C LYS A 33 -9.85 -17.05 -18.51
N LEU A 34 -8.74 -16.35 -18.70
CA LEU A 34 -7.46 -16.66 -18.09
C LEU A 34 -6.77 -15.36 -17.71
N HIS A 35 -6.49 -15.18 -16.43
CA HIS A 35 -5.82 -14.00 -15.93
C HIS A 35 -4.56 -14.39 -15.18
N VAL A 36 -3.42 -14.02 -15.77
CA VAL A 36 -2.10 -14.33 -15.24
C VAL A 36 -1.39 -13.05 -14.79
N ILE A 37 -0.97 -13.05 -13.52
CA ILE A 37 -0.04 -12.05 -12.99
C ILE A 37 1.38 -12.57 -13.20
N ALA A 38 2.13 -11.90 -14.04
CA ALA A 38 3.46 -12.29 -14.46
C ALA A 38 4.41 -11.07 -14.39
N PRO A 39 5.29 -10.99 -13.37
CA PRO A 39 6.24 -9.88 -13.21
C PRO A 39 7.18 -9.72 -14.41
N PRO A 40 7.83 -8.56 -14.58
CA PRO A 40 8.85 -8.40 -15.61
C PRO A 40 9.93 -9.48 -15.51
N GLY A 41 10.37 -10.04 -16.65
CA GLY A 41 11.36 -11.14 -16.68
C GLY A 41 10.75 -12.55 -16.65
N SER A 42 9.49 -12.70 -16.24
CA SER A 42 8.79 -14.01 -16.20
C SER A 42 8.58 -14.69 -17.56
N GLY A 43 8.77 -13.97 -18.67
CA GLY A 43 8.47 -14.49 -20.01
C GLY A 43 6.99 -14.40 -20.39
N LYS A 44 6.25 -13.43 -19.84
CA LYS A 44 4.82 -13.15 -20.11
C LYS A 44 4.42 -13.27 -21.59
N THR A 45 5.21 -12.69 -22.50
CA THR A 45 4.96 -12.79 -23.96
C THR A 45 5.03 -14.24 -24.45
N VAL A 46 6.06 -14.99 -24.05
CA VAL A 46 6.23 -16.39 -24.47
C VAL A 46 5.11 -17.26 -23.91
N LEU A 47 4.74 -17.04 -22.65
CA LEU A 47 3.60 -17.73 -22.02
C LEU A 47 2.30 -17.45 -22.78
N GLY A 48 2.01 -16.20 -23.11
CA GLY A 48 0.81 -15.82 -23.86
C GLY A 48 0.77 -16.39 -25.28
N LEU A 49 1.92 -16.46 -25.96
CA LEU A 49 2.02 -17.08 -27.28
C LEU A 49 1.72 -18.59 -27.22
N GLU A 50 2.20 -19.28 -26.19
CA GLU A 50 1.89 -20.70 -25.99
C GLU A 50 0.43 -20.93 -25.62
N VAL A 51 -0.17 -20.07 -24.80
CA VAL A 51 -1.61 -20.11 -24.52
C VAL A 51 -2.40 -19.95 -25.82
N ALA A 52 -2.07 -18.95 -26.64
CA ALA A 52 -2.74 -18.74 -27.94
C ALA A 52 -2.59 -19.97 -28.86
N LYS A 53 -1.40 -20.58 -28.91
CA LYS A 53 -1.15 -21.81 -29.66
C LYS A 53 -2.01 -22.97 -29.16
N ARG A 54 -2.09 -23.20 -27.84
CA ARG A 54 -2.87 -24.29 -27.24
C ARG A 54 -4.37 -24.14 -27.45
N LEU A 55 -4.88 -22.90 -27.38
CA LEU A 55 -6.25 -22.57 -27.74
C LEU A 55 -6.52 -22.86 -29.23
N ASN A 56 -5.50 -22.71 -30.07
CA ASN A 56 -5.51 -23.04 -31.50
C ASN A 56 -6.65 -22.37 -32.29
N GLN A 57 -6.90 -21.09 -32.00
CA GLN A 57 -8.00 -20.30 -32.55
C GLN A 57 -7.49 -18.96 -33.12
N PRO A 58 -8.24 -18.32 -34.04
CA PRO A 58 -7.89 -16.98 -34.53
C PRO A 58 -7.83 -15.98 -33.37
N VAL A 59 -6.69 -15.30 -33.23
CA VAL A 59 -6.33 -14.53 -32.04
C VAL A 59 -6.06 -13.06 -32.37
N LEU A 60 -6.56 -12.18 -31.49
CA LEU A 60 -6.25 -10.76 -31.46
C LEU A 60 -5.46 -10.43 -30.17
N ILE A 61 -4.20 -10.03 -30.33
CA ILE A 61 -3.35 -9.54 -29.23
C ILE A 61 -3.40 -8.02 -29.21
N LEU A 62 -3.65 -7.44 -28.04
CA LEU A 62 -3.70 -6.00 -27.82
C LEU A 62 -2.58 -5.56 -26.88
N SER A 63 -1.80 -4.58 -27.32
CA SER A 63 -0.66 -4.04 -26.58
C SER A 63 -0.77 -2.52 -26.34
N PRO A 64 -0.08 -1.97 -25.33
CA PRO A 64 -0.15 -0.54 -25.01
C PRO A 64 0.60 0.36 -25.99
N THR A 65 1.66 -0.14 -26.65
CA THR A 65 2.54 0.67 -27.51
C THR A 65 2.95 -0.10 -28.76
N LEU A 66 3.35 0.63 -29.80
CA LEU A 66 3.87 0.06 -31.05
C LEU A 66 5.11 -0.81 -30.82
N ALA A 67 6.01 -0.39 -29.93
CA ALA A 67 7.21 -1.17 -29.61
C ALA A 67 6.87 -2.55 -29.01
N VAL A 68 5.86 -2.62 -28.14
CA VAL A 68 5.41 -3.90 -27.57
C VAL A 68 4.66 -4.72 -28.63
N LYS A 69 3.85 -4.10 -29.49
CA LYS A 69 3.21 -4.76 -30.66
C LYS A 69 4.25 -5.50 -31.50
N ASP A 70 5.31 -4.81 -31.89
CA ASP A 70 6.35 -5.36 -32.76
C ASP A 70 7.13 -6.48 -32.04
N GLN A 71 7.34 -6.34 -30.73
CA GLN A 71 7.97 -7.37 -29.91
C GLN A 71 7.18 -8.70 -29.87
N TRP A 72 5.85 -8.66 -29.85
CA TRP A 72 5.02 -9.88 -29.89
C TRP A 72 5.20 -10.65 -31.20
N ILE A 73 5.16 -9.94 -32.33
CA ILE A 73 5.35 -10.52 -33.67
C ILE A 73 6.76 -11.08 -33.80
N GLN A 74 7.77 -10.30 -33.44
CA GLN A 74 9.17 -10.71 -33.51
C GLN A 74 9.43 -11.97 -32.69
N ARG A 75 8.96 -12.02 -31.44
CA ARG A 75 9.13 -13.19 -30.56
C ARG A 75 8.44 -14.43 -31.10
N PHE A 76 7.26 -14.29 -31.69
CA PHE A 76 6.58 -15.43 -32.29
C PHE A 76 7.33 -15.96 -33.51
N CYS A 77 7.81 -15.08 -34.40
CA CYS A 77 8.63 -15.45 -35.54
C CYS A 77 9.95 -16.13 -35.11
N GLU A 78 10.66 -15.56 -34.13
CA GLU A 78 11.97 -16.03 -33.70
C GLU A 78 11.90 -17.32 -32.86
N LEU A 79 11.01 -17.36 -31.87
CA LEU A 79 11.03 -18.39 -30.83
C LEU A 79 10.11 -19.58 -31.11
N PHE A 80 9.08 -19.38 -31.94
CA PHE A 80 8.08 -20.41 -32.26
C PHE A 80 8.18 -20.86 -33.71
N LEU A 81 8.15 -19.92 -34.66
CA LEU A 81 8.26 -20.22 -36.09
C LEU A 81 9.71 -20.47 -36.55
N GLN A 82 10.69 -19.95 -35.81
CA GLN A 82 12.13 -20.03 -36.11
C GLN A 82 12.46 -19.49 -37.52
N THR A 83 11.81 -18.40 -37.91
CA THR A 83 11.97 -17.72 -39.21
C THR A 83 12.21 -16.23 -39.02
N ASN A 84 12.96 -15.63 -39.95
CA ASN A 84 13.17 -14.19 -40.03
C ASN A 84 12.11 -13.50 -40.90
N VAL A 85 11.30 -14.27 -41.64
CA VAL A 85 10.26 -13.75 -42.53
C VAL A 85 8.90 -13.90 -41.88
N ARG A 86 8.19 -12.79 -41.72
CA ARG A 86 6.82 -12.77 -41.22
C ARG A 86 5.87 -13.40 -42.25
N PRO A 87 5.11 -14.46 -41.87
CA PRO A 87 4.09 -15.03 -42.75
C PRO A 87 2.88 -14.11 -42.98
N ASP A 88 2.20 -14.27 -44.12
CA ASP A 88 1.04 -13.45 -44.51
C ASP A 88 -0.18 -13.60 -43.60
N TRP A 89 -0.29 -14.70 -42.86
CA TRP A 89 -1.36 -14.95 -41.89
C TRP A 89 -1.14 -14.25 -40.54
N ILE A 90 -0.03 -13.52 -40.39
CA ILE A 90 0.23 -12.61 -39.27
C ILE A 90 -0.08 -11.18 -39.69
N SER A 91 -1.05 -10.54 -39.04
CA SER A 91 -1.40 -9.13 -39.24
C SER A 91 -0.93 -8.25 -38.08
N ASP A 92 -0.59 -7.00 -38.38
CA ASP A 92 -0.22 -5.95 -37.43
C ASP A 92 -1.12 -4.72 -37.55
N ASP A 93 -2.19 -4.86 -38.34
CA ASP A 93 -3.24 -3.89 -38.60
C ASP A 93 -4.60 -4.53 -38.29
N ILE A 94 -5.26 -4.02 -37.25
CA ILE A 94 -6.58 -4.49 -36.81
C ILE A 94 -7.68 -4.26 -37.85
N LYS A 95 -7.50 -3.35 -38.81
CA LYS A 95 -8.44 -3.09 -39.92
C LYS A 95 -8.31 -4.12 -41.04
N LYS A 96 -7.22 -4.89 -41.06
CA LYS A 96 -6.95 -6.02 -41.96
C LYS A 96 -6.61 -7.26 -41.14
N PRO A 97 -7.57 -7.79 -40.36
CA PRO A 97 -7.30 -8.89 -39.45
C PRO A 97 -6.96 -10.18 -40.21
N GLU A 98 -5.99 -10.93 -39.70
CA GLU A 98 -5.64 -12.28 -40.13
C GLU A 98 -5.68 -13.25 -38.94
N PHE A 99 -5.32 -14.52 -39.17
CA PHE A 99 -5.41 -15.57 -38.15
C PHE A 99 -4.69 -15.21 -36.84
N PHE A 100 -3.51 -14.57 -36.93
CA PHE A 100 -2.79 -14.04 -35.80
C PHE A 100 -2.63 -12.52 -35.97
N THR A 101 -3.42 -11.74 -35.26
CA THR A 101 -3.42 -10.27 -35.38
C THR A 101 -2.87 -9.63 -34.11
N VAL A 102 -1.87 -8.75 -34.22
CA VAL A 102 -1.34 -7.98 -33.10
C VAL A 102 -1.57 -6.50 -33.33
N SER A 103 -2.21 -5.81 -32.40
CA SER A 103 -2.54 -4.38 -32.54
C SER A 103 -2.41 -3.64 -31.22
N THR A 104 -2.61 -2.31 -31.26
CA THR A 104 -2.60 -1.49 -30.05
C THR A 104 -4.02 -1.22 -29.55
N TYR A 105 -4.17 -0.95 -28.25
CA TYR A 105 -5.46 -0.49 -27.69
C TYR A 105 -5.95 0.81 -28.35
N GLN A 106 -5.05 1.68 -28.79
CA GLN A 106 -5.43 2.92 -29.48
C GLN A 106 -6.07 2.63 -30.84
N SER A 107 -5.54 1.66 -31.58
CA SER A 107 -6.10 1.23 -32.87
C SER A 107 -7.51 0.65 -32.71
N LEU A 108 -7.80 -0.01 -31.58
CA LEU A 108 -9.13 -0.53 -31.27
C LEU A 108 -10.19 0.58 -31.16
N ILE A 109 -9.85 1.75 -30.59
CA ILE A 109 -10.79 2.88 -30.50
C ILE A 109 -11.21 3.37 -31.89
N SER A 110 -10.28 3.31 -32.85
CA SER A 110 -10.46 3.85 -34.21
C SER A 110 -11.21 2.93 -35.18
N LEU A 111 -11.79 1.85 -34.67
CA LEU A 111 -12.58 0.91 -35.47
C LEU A 111 -14.02 1.40 -35.63
N ASP A 112 -14.50 1.31 -36.88
CA ASP A 112 -15.90 1.54 -37.23
C ASP A 112 -16.65 0.21 -37.35
N GLU A 113 -17.98 0.25 -37.53
CA GLU A 113 -18.81 -0.96 -37.61
C GLU A 113 -18.38 -1.92 -38.74
N SER A 114 -17.92 -1.38 -39.87
CA SER A 114 -17.42 -2.19 -40.99
C SER A 114 -16.15 -2.96 -40.63
N ASP A 115 -15.29 -2.40 -39.78
CA ASP A 115 -14.08 -3.07 -39.31
C ASP A 115 -14.40 -4.14 -38.26
N LEU A 116 -15.40 -3.91 -37.39
CA LEU A 116 -15.91 -4.92 -36.47
C LEU A 116 -16.49 -6.14 -37.20
N GLN A 117 -17.18 -5.91 -38.33
CA GLN A 117 -17.65 -7.00 -39.20
C GLN A 117 -16.48 -7.79 -39.78
N LYS A 118 -15.36 -7.16 -40.17
CA LYS A 118 -14.17 -7.89 -40.64
C LYS A 118 -13.58 -8.80 -39.57
N LEU A 119 -13.52 -8.34 -38.32
CA LEU A 119 -13.08 -9.16 -37.18
C LEU A 119 -14.00 -10.37 -36.96
N LYS A 120 -15.31 -10.17 -37.06
CA LYS A 120 -16.30 -11.26 -36.97
C LYS A 120 -16.20 -12.23 -38.15
N ASN A 121 -16.00 -11.73 -39.37
CA ASN A 121 -15.83 -12.57 -40.57
C ASN A 121 -14.56 -13.42 -40.51
N LYS A 122 -13.49 -12.92 -39.88
CA LYS A 122 -12.27 -13.69 -39.60
C LYS A 122 -12.40 -14.62 -38.40
N ASN A 123 -13.56 -14.62 -37.72
CA ASN A 123 -13.89 -15.51 -36.62
C ASN A 123 -12.86 -15.45 -35.48
N ILE A 124 -12.49 -14.23 -35.07
CA ILE A 124 -11.63 -14.02 -33.90
C ILE A 124 -12.34 -14.57 -32.66
N LYS A 125 -11.74 -15.59 -32.04
CA LYS A 125 -12.28 -16.29 -30.87
C LYS A 125 -11.43 -16.13 -29.62
N THR A 126 -10.22 -15.58 -29.74
CA THR A 126 -9.35 -15.32 -28.61
C THR A 126 -8.92 -13.86 -28.60
N ILE A 127 -9.05 -13.19 -27.45
CA ILE A 127 -8.48 -11.86 -27.21
C ILE A 127 -7.43 -11.98 -26.11
N LEU A 128 -6.21 -11.55 -26.40
CA LEU A 128 -5.13 -11.47 -25.44
C LEU A 128 -4.82 -10.00 -25.13
N ALA A 129 -5.00 -9.59 -23.89
CA ALA A 129 -4.78 -8.23 -23.41
C ALA A 129 -3.47 -8.14 -22.63
N ASP A 130 -2.47 -7.48 -23.21
CA ASP A 130 -1.19 -7.22 -22.57
C ASP A 130 -1.22 -5.93 -21.74
N GLU A 131 -0.68 -5.96 -20.52
CA GLU A 131 -0.67 -4.84 -19.58
C GLU A 131 -2.07 -4.28 -19.28
N ALA A 132 -3.04 -5.18 -19.06
CA ALA A 132 -4.45 -4.85 -18.80
C ALA A 132 -4.67 -3.87 -17.62
N HIS A 133 -3.67 -3.66 -16.75
CA HIS A 133 -3.73 -2.69 -15.65
C HIS A 133 -3.61 -1.22 -16.08
N HIS A 134 -3.10 -0.93 -17.28
CA HIS A 134 -2.98 0.44 -17.81
C HIS A 134 -4.23 0.89 -18.57
N LEU A 135 -5.28 0.06 -18.58
CA LEU A 135 -6.43 0.30 -19.43
C LEU A 135 -7.21 1.55 -19.00
N ARG A 136 -7.29 2.54 -19.91
CA ARG A 136 -8.09 3.75 -19.70
C ARG A 136 -9.58 3.45 -19.82
N ASN A 137 -10.42 4.30 -19.23
CA ASN A 137 -11.89 4.17 -19.27
C ASN A 137 -12.46 3.98 -20.68
N GLU A 138 -11.91 4.66 -21.68
CA GLU A 138 -12.37 4.55 -23.07
C GLU A 138 -11.99 3.19 -23.69
N TRP A 139 -10.82 2.66 -23.36
CA TRP A 139 -10.40 1.33 -23.79
C TRP A 139 -11.28 0.25 -23.16
N TRP A 140 -11.61 0.38 -21.88
CA TRP A 140 -12.54 -0.55 -21.20
C TRP A 140 -13.88 -0.64 -21.92
N ARG A 141 -14.51 0.50 -22.23
CA ARG A 141 -15.82 0.50 -22.90
C ARG A 141 -15.75 -0.24 -24.24
N ARG A 142 -14.77 0.11 -25.08
CA ARG A 142 -14.61 -0.54 -26.39
C ARG A 142 -14.24 -2.01 -26.31
N LEU A 143 -13.45 -2.41 -25.33
CA LEU A 143 -13.12 -3.82 -25.09
C LEU A 143 -14.34 -4.62 -24.66
N THR A 144 -15.16 -4.07 -23.77
CA THR A 144 -16.43 -4.70 -23.36
C THR A 144 -17.37 -4.85 -24.55
N ASP A 145 -17.57 -3.77 -25.33
CA ASP A 145 -18.40 -3.82 -26.55
C ASP A 145 -17.91 -4.91 -27.53
N LEU A 146 -16.58 -5.03 -27.71
CA LEU A 146 -15.97 -6.04 -28.58
C LEU A 146 -16.16 -7.46 -28.03
N CYS A 147 -15.97 -7.66 -26.73
CA CYS A 147 -16.16 -8.96 -26.09
C CYS A 147 -17.62 -9.41 -26.14
N ASP A 148 -18.56 -8.50 -25.93
CA ASP A 148 -20.00 -8.78 -26.04
C ASP A 148 -20.39 -9.14 -27.49
N TYR A 149 -19.73 -8.51 -28.47
CA TYR A 149 -19.98 -8.75 -29.89
C TYR A 149 -19.37 -10.06 -30.44
N LEU A 150 -18.18 -10.43 -29.98
CA LEU A 150 -17.44 -11.61 -30.46
C LEU A 150 -17.60 -12.85 -29.56
N ASN A 151 -17.97 -12.67 -28.29
CA ASN A 151 -17.93 -13.68 -27.23
C ASN A 151 -16.64 -14.53 -27.21
N PRO A 152 -15.45 -13.90 -27.10
CA PRO A 152 -14.17 -14.59 -27.20
C PRO A 152 -13.70 -15.18 -25.86
N THR A 153 -12.74 -16.10 -25.92
CA THR A 153 -11.88 -16.44 -24.79
C THR A 153 -10.95 -15.26 -24.50
N VAL A 154 -10.91 -14.80 -23.25
CA VAL A 154 -10.11 -13.64 -22.84
C VAL A 154 -8.88 -14.08 -22.05
N VAL A 155 -7.70 -13.64 -22.48
CA VAL A 155 -6.42 -13.88 -21.79
C VAL A 155 -5.83 -12.55 -21.33
N GLY A 156 -5.94 -12.27 -20.03
CA GLY A 156 -5.39 -11.09 -19.39
C GLY A 156 -3.99 -11.33 -18.84
N LEU A 157 -2.99 -10.60 -19.34
CA LEU A 157 -1.60 -10.70 -18.88
C LEU A 157 -1.14 -9.38 -18.24
N THR A 158 -0.91 -9.38 -16.92
CA THR A 158 -0.51 -8.18 -16.18
C THR A 158 0.73 -8.45 -15.33
N ALA A 159 1.60 -7.45 -15.15
CA ALA A 159 2.64 -7.53 -14.13
C ALA A 159 2.15 -7.11 -12.75
N THR A 160 1.15 -6.23 -12.69
CA THR A 160 0.73 -5.54 -11.47
C THR A 160 -0.75 -5.18 -11.57
N PRO A 161 -1.65 -5.95 -10.94
CA PRO A 161 -3.05 -5.57 -10.89
C PRO A 161 -3.25 -4.20 -10.22
N PRO A 162 -4.28 -3.44 -10.63
CA PRO A 162 -4.54 -2.12 -10.10
C PRO A 162 -5.25 -2.21 -8.72
N TYR A 163 -4.56 -2.64 -7.67
CA TYR A 163 -5.17 -2.78 -6.33
C TYR A 163 -5.57 -1.45 -5.68
N ASP A 164 -4.95 -0.33 -6.06
CA ASP A 164 -5.15 0.99 -5.44
C ASP A 164 -6.24 1.84 -6.11
N VAL A 165 -7.06 1.23 -6.97
CA VAL A 165 -8.06 1.95 -7.75
C VAL A 165 -9.43 1.94 -7.10
N SER A 166 -10.31 2.81 -7.58
CA SER A 166 -11.71 2.82 -7.14
C SER A 166 -12.36 1.45 -7.36
N TYR A 167 -13.33 1.06 -6.52
CA TYR A 167 -14.09 -0.17 -6.70
C TYR A 167 -14.66 -0.30 -8.12
N SER A 168 -15.14 0.79 -8.72
CA SER A 168 -15.66 0.79 -10.09
C SER A 168 -14.61 0.43 -11.14
N GLU A 169 -13.35 0.81 -10.93
CA GLU A 169 -12.24 0.52 -11.83
C GLU A 169 -11.71 -0.91 -11.61
N TRP A 170 -11.61 -1.35 -10.35
CA TRP A 170 -11.30 -2.74 -10.00
C TRP A 170 -12.35 -3.71 -10.56
N LYS A 171 -13.63 -3.34 -10.45
CA LYS A 171 -14.72 -4.14 -10.98
C LYS A 171 -14.63 -4.28 -12.50
N ARG A 172 -14.38 -3.20 -13.24
CA ARG A 172 -14.17 -3.28 -14.71
C ARG A 172 -13.01 -4.19 -15.06
N TYR A 173 -11.91 -4.04 -14.33
CA TYR A 173 -10.72 -4.87 -14.49
C TYR A 173 -11.00 -6.36 -14.24
N SER A 174 -11.72 -6.68 -13.17
CA SER A 174 -12.10 -8.05 -12.80
C SER A 174 -13.20 -8.63 -13.71
N ASP A 175 -14.18 -7.82 -14.13
CA ASP A 175 -15.25 -8.26 -15.05
C ASP A 175 -14.65 -8.64 -16.41
N PHE A 176 -13.62 -7.93 -16.89
CA PHE A 176 -12.93 -8.25 -18.15
C PHE A 176 -11.98 -9.44 -18.01
N ASN A 177 -11.02 -9.39 -17.09
CA ASN A 177 -9.98 -10.42 -16.99
C ASN A 177 -10.47 -11.70 -16.31
N GLY A 178 -11.49 -11.63 -15.45
CA GLY A 178 -11.86 -12.71 -14.55
C GLY A 178 -11.14 -12.63 -13.19
N PRO A 179 -11.29 -13.66 -12.33
CA PRO A 179 -10.47 -13.83 -11.13
C PRO A 179 -8.98 -13.91 -11.48
N VAL A 180 -8.06 -13.81 -10.51
CA VAL A 180 -6.64 -14.11 -10.78
C VAL A 180 -6.46 -15.62 -10.74
N ASP A 181 -6.17 -16.23 -11.89
CA ASP A 181 -6.05 -17.68 -12.04
C ASP A 181 -4.64 -18.19 -11.68
N ALA A 182 -3.62 -17.41 -12.04
CA ALA A 182 -2.24 -17.72 -11.73
C ALA A 182 -1.42 -16.46 -11.41
N GLU A 183 -0.61 -16.53 -10.35
CA GLU A 183 0.41 -15.54 -10.03
C GLU A 183 1.80 -16.20 -10.08
N ILE A 184 2.72 -15.58 -10.82
CA ILE A 184 4.14 -15.92 -10.83
C ILE A 184 4.82 -14.98 -9.86
N SER A 185 5.36 -15.52 -8.78
CA SER A 185 5.96 -14.75 -7.70
C SER A 185 7.41 -14.35 -7.98
N VAL A 186 7.89 -13.29 -7.33
CA VAL A 186 9.32 -12.89 -7.41
C VAL A 186 10.27 -13.99 -6.90
N PRO A 187 9.98 -14.69 -5.78
CA PRO A 187 10.81 -15.81 -5.32
C PRO A 187 10.98 -16.93 -6.35
N GLU A 188 9.90 -17.34 -7.05
CA GLU A 188 9.98 -18.34 -8.13
C GLU A 188 10.92 -17.89 -9.25
N LEU A 189 10.90 -16.61 -9.62
CA LEU A 189 11.75 -16.06 -10.67
C LEU A 189 13.22 -15.96 -10.27
N VAL A 190 13.50 -15.68 -8.99
CA VAL A 190 14.88 -15.70 -8.47
C VAL A 190 15.38 -17.14 -8.39
N GLN A 191 14.55 -18.08 -7.94
CA GLN A 191 14.87 -19.50 -7.88
C GLN A 191 15.20 -20.08 -9.27
N SER A 192 14.47 -19.67 -10.30
CA SER A 192 14.71 -20.12 -11.68
C SER A 192 15.85 -19.37 -12.39
N GLY A 193 16.51 -18.41 -11.73
CA GLY A 193 17.60 -17.61 -12.31
C GLY A 193 17.18 -16.55 -13.33
N GLU A 194 15.90 -16.19 -13.38
CA GLU A 194 15.37 -15.17 -14.31
C GLU A 194 15.47 -13.75 -13.77
N LEU A 195 15.34 -13.64 -12.45
CA LEU A 195 15.67 -12.46 -11.70
C LEU A 195 16.92 -12.72 -10.86
N CYS A 196 17.79 -11.72 -10.76
CA CYS A 196 18.92 -11.81 -9.87
C CYS A 196 18.49 -11.52 -8.42
N PRO A 197 19.23 -12.03 -7.42
CA PRO A 197 19.06 -11.61 -6.04
C PRO A 197 19.21 -10.09 -5.90
N HIS A 198 18.30 -9.47 -5.16
CA HIS A 198 18.23 -8.01 -5.08
C HIS A 198 17.74 -7.50 -3.73
N GLN A 199 17.98 -6.22 -3.46
CA GLN A 199 17.55 -5.59 -2.22
C GLN A 199 17.07 -4.15 -2.46
N ASP A 200 15.99 -3.80 -1.78
CA ASP A 200 15.51 -2.43 -1.67
C ASP A 200 16.13 -1.78 -0.44
N LEU A 201 16.82 -0.66 -0.65
CA LEU A 201 17.54 0.10 0.34
C LEU A 201 16.93 1.49 0.45
N VAL A 202 16.88 2.04 1.66
CA VAL A 202 16.33 3.38 1.91
C VAL A 202 17.44 4.27 2.44
N MET A 203 17.58 5.45 1.82
CA MET A 203 18.42 6.54 2.30
C MET A 203 17.51 7.68 2.76
N LEU A 204 17.63 8.01 4.04
CA LEU A 204 16.84 9.04 4.68
C LEU A 204 17.64 10.34 4.77
N SER A 205 17.02 11.47 4.40
CA SER A 205 17.62 12.80 4.51
C SER A 205 16.80 13.73 5.39
N SER A 206 17.48 14.69 6.03
CA SER A 206 16.82 15.82 6.69
C SER A 206 16.49 16.92 5.67
N PRO A 207 15.42 17.69 5.86
CA PRO A 207 15.10 18.87 5.05
C PRO A 207 16.16 19.97 5.23
N THR A 208 16.16 20.94 4.32
CA THR A 208 17.02 22.13 4.45
C THR A 208 16.56 23.05 5.58
N ASP A 209 17.42 23.95 6.05
CA ASP A 209 17.06 24.94 7.07
C ASP A 209 15.89 25.84 6.63
N GLN A 210 15.80 26.15 5.34
CA GLN A 210 14.68 26.93 4.77
C GLN A 210 13.36 26.13 4.77
N GLU A 211 13.42 24.84 4.41
CA GLU A 211 12.27 23.93 4.48
C GLU A 211 11.82 23.73 5.92
N LEU A 212 12.76 23.56 6.85
CA LEU A 212 12.49 23.48 8.29
C LEU A 212 11.81 24.74 8.80
N ALA A 213 12.33 25.93 8.47
CA ALA A 213 11.72 27.20 8.86
C ALA A 213 10.28 27.32 8.35
N THR A 214 10.01 26.85 7.13
CA THR A 214 8.66 26.80 6.56
C THR A 214 7.75 25.85 7.34
N ILE A 215 8.23 24.64 7.67
CA ILE A 215 7.50 23.66 8.48
C ILE A 215 7.20 24.23 9.87
N TYR A 216 8.20 24.79 10.54
CA TYR A 216 8.02 25.38 11.87
C TYR A 216 7.06 26.57 11.86
N THR A 217 7.13 27.44 10.85
CA THR A 217 6.21 28.60 10.72
C THR A 217 4.77 28.13 10.56
N PHE A 218 4.54 27.14 9.69
CA PHE A 218 3.21 26.56 9.48
C PHE A 218 2.66 25.86 10.74
N ARG A 219 3.50 25.08 11.44
CA ARG A 219 3.11 24.39 12.69
C ARG A 219 2.84 25.39 13.82
N LYS A 220 3.67 26.43 13.95
CA LYS A 220 3.46 27.52 14.90
C LYS A 220 2.16 28.26 14.61
N GLY A 221 1.87 28.55 13.35
CA GLY A 221 0.61 29.13 12.91
C GLY A 221 -0.59 28.24 13.23
N SER A 222 -0.49 26.94 12.93
CA SER A 222 -1.50 25.92 13.26
C SER A 222 -1.83 25.93 14.76
N HIS A 223 -0.79 25.89 15.60
CA HIS A 223 -0.92 25.90 17.05
C HIS A 223 -1.48 27.24 17.57
N ALA A 224 -1.04 28.36 17.02
CA ALA A 224 -1.53 29.69 17.40
C ALA A 224 -3.03 29.86 17.08
N ILE A 225 -3.49 29.40 15.91
CA ILE A 225 -4.91 29.42 15.55
C ILE A 225 -5.72 28.47 16.44
N TYR A 226 -5.20 27.27 16.69
CA TYR A 226 -5.84 26.32 17.60
C TYR A 226 -6.07 26.92 18.98
N HIS A 227 -5.03 27.51 19.58
CA HIS A 227 -5.14 28.15 20.89
C HIS A 227 -6.04 29.38 20.86
N LYS A 228 -5.91 30.25 19.85
CA LYS A 228 -6.75 31.44 19.67
C LYS A 228 -8.23 31.06 19.70
N ILE A 229 -8.65 30.14 18.84
CA ILE A 229 -10.05 29.74 18.69
C ILE A 229 -10.57 28.98 19.92
N LYS A 230 -9.73 28.14 20.53
CA LYS A 230 -10.11 27.42 21.77
C LYS A 230 -10.44 28.37 22.91
N SER A 231 -9.69 29.47 23.05
CA SER A 231 -9.92 30.48 24.09
C SER A 231 -10.91 31.57 23.70
N ASP A 232 -11.32 31.66 22.44
CA ASP A 232 -12.13 32.76 21.93
C ASP A 232 -13.60 32.58 22.31
N ASP A 233 -14.06 33.38 23.27
CA ASP A 233 -15.45 33.37 23.73
C ASP A 233 -16.44 33.78 22.62
N TYR A 234 -16.03 34.61 21.68
CA TYR A 234 -16.86 35.00 20.54
C TYR A 234 -17.07 33.80 19.60
N PHE A 235 -16.03 33.01 19.34
CA PHE A 235 -16.17 31.80 18.53
C PHE A 235 -17.03 30.72 19.23
N LYS A 236 -16.95 30.62 20.56
CA LYS A 236 -17.83 29.73 21.33
C LYS A 236 -19.30 30.12 21.15
N GLN A 237 -19.62 31.41 21.19
CA GLN A 237 -20.98 31.91 20.94
C GLN A 237 -21.45 31.56 19.52
N ILE A 238 -20.59 31.72 18.52
CA ILE A 238 -20.87 31.33 17.13
C ILE A 238 -21.19 29.82 17.03
N ALA A 239 -20.39 28.98 17.71
CA ALA A 239 -20.59 27.54 17.72
C ALA A 239 -21.90 27.14 18.44
N GLN A 240 -22.24 27.79 19.56
CA GLN A 240 -23.48 27.57 20.30
C GLN A 240 -24.71 28.10 19.55
N GLY A 241 -24.58 29.18 18.77
CA GLY A 241 -25.67 29.73 17.96
C GLY A 241 -26.00 28.92 16.71
N HIS A 242 -25.22 27.89 16.39
CA HIS A 242 -25.43 27.05 15.21
C HIS A 242 -26.76 26.27 15.32
N PRO A 243 -27.59 26.18 14.24
CA PRO A 243 -28.84 25.42 14.26
C PRO A 243 -28.70 23.95 14.70
N PHE A 244 -27.63 23.29 14.25
CA PHE A 244 -27.26 21.95 14.72
C PHE A 244 -27.07 21.83 16.25
N PHE A 245 -26.73 22.91 16.96
CA PHE A 245 -26.63 22.91 18.42
C PHE A 245 -27.92 23.41 19.11
N GLN A 246 -28.53 24.48 18.62
CA GLN A 246 -29.77 25.04 19.20
C GLN A 246 -30.98 24.11 19.01
N ASN A 247 -31.25 23.71 17.76
CA ASN A 247 -32.42 22.91 17.37
C ASN A 247 -31.96 21.64 16.62
N PRO A 248 -31.30 20.69 17.30
CA PRO A 248 -30.79 19.50 16.64
C PRO A 248 -31.91 18.62 16.08
N ASP A 249 -33.08 18.58 16.73
CA ASP A 249 -34.20 17.73 16.34
C ASP A 249 -34.89 18.20 15.03
N GLU A 250 -34.89 19.50 14.76
CA GLU A 250 -35.43 20.05 13.50
C GLU A 250 -34.46 19.87 12.33
N ASN A 251 -33.17 19.66 12.62
CA ASN A 251 -32.08 19.59 11.63
C ASN A 251 -31.51 18.18 11.44
N LEU A 252 -32.24 17.15 11.89
CA LEU A 252 -31.77 15.77 11.89
C LEU A 252 -31.33 15.29 10.50
N GLU A 253 -32.09 15.58 9.45
CA GLU A 253 -31.74 15.16 8.08
C GLU A 253 -30.40 15.76 7.61
N SER A 254 -30.19 17.05 7.88
CA SER A 254 -28.95 17.78 7.57
C SER A 254 -27.77 17.23 8.38
N ILE A 255 -27.96 16.96 9.68
CA ILE A 255 -26.95 16.35 10.55
C ILE A 255 -26.55 14.97 10.02
N TYR A 256 -27.50 14.14 9.61
CA TYR A 256 -27.23 12.80 9.07
C TYR A 256 -26.62 12.82 7.67
N SER A 257 -26.83 13.88 6.89
CA SER A 257 -26.14 14.04 5.59
C SER A 257 -24.64 14.36 5.78
N SER A 258 -24.30 15.08 6.87
CA SER A 258 -22.94 15.55 7.17
C SER A 258 -22.51 15.26 8.62
N PRO A 259 -22.44 13.98 9.02
CA PRO A 259 -22.26 13.59 10.43
C PRO A 259 -20.90 14.01 11.01
N ARG A 260 -19.88 14.14 10.16
CA ARG A 260 -18.53 14.58 10.57
C ARG A 260 -18.52 16.03 11.05
N ASN A 261 -19.30 16.89 10.41
CA ASN A 261 -19.37 18.31 10.76
C ASN A 261 -20.06 18.49 12.13
N TYR A 262 -21.15 17.74 12.34
CA TYR A 262 -21.84 17.71 13.63
C TYR A 262 -20.96 17.17 14.76
N ALA A 263 -20.25 16.06 14.52
CA ALA A 263 -19.30 15.52 15.49
C ALA A 263 -18.18 16.52 15.82
N ALA A 264 -17.60 17.20 14.82
CA ALA A 264 -16.58 18.22 15.03
C ALA A 264 -17.06 19.38 15.91
N LEU A 265 -18.32 19.83 15.70
CA LEU A 265 -18.96 20.88 16.50
C LEU A 265 -19.05 20.46 17.98
N LEU A 266 -19.56 19.26 18.25
CA LEU A 266 -19.70 18.76 19.62
C LEU A 266 -18.36 18.52 20.30
N VAL A 267 -17.37 17.99 19.58
CA VAL A 267 -16.00 17.81 20.08
C VAL A 267 -15.38 19.15 20.49
N PHE A 268 -15.57 20.19 19.68
CA PHE A 268 -15.11 21.54 20.00
C PHE A 268 -15.79 22.11 21.26
N LEU A 269 -17.12 22.05 21.33
CA LEU A 269 -17.89 22.59 22.47
C LEU A 269 -17.52 21.88 23.78
N ASN A 270 -17.35 20.55 23.75
CA ASN A 270 -16.88 19.78 24.90
C ASN A 270 -15.48 20.19 25.36
N GLU A 271 -14.54 20.36 24.44
CA GLU A 271 -13.17 20.82 24.75
C GLU A 271 -13.15 22.28 25.26
N ALA A 272 -14.11 23.10 24.84
CA ALA A 272 -14.31 24.48 25.30
C ALA A 272 -14.96 24.57 26.70
N GLY A 273 -15.29 23.42 27.32
CA GLY A 273 -15.90 23.36 28.66
C GLY A 273 -17.41 23.57 28.68
N ILE A 274 -18.07 23.52 27.51
CA ILE A 274 -19.53 23.62 27.40
C ILE A 274 -20.12 22.22 27.56
N GLU A 275 -20.99 22.05 28.55
CA GLU A 275 -21.64 20.78 28.78
C GLU A 275 -22.61 20.46 27.64
N ILE A 276 -22.48 19.27 27.06
CA ILE A 276 -23.35 18.83 25.96
C ILE A 276 -24.69 18.38 26.55
N PRO A 277 -25.82 19.00 26.14
CA PRO A 277 -27.13 18.62 26.64
C PRO A 277 -27.53 17.17 26.24
N GLU A 278 -28.46 16.56 26.99
CA GLU A 278 -28.83 15.14 26.79
C GLU A 278 -29.42 14.83 25.41
N ASN A 279 -30.14 15.77 24.78
CA ASN A 279 -30.67 15.60 23.42
C ASN A 279 -29.55 15.27 22.39
N HIS A 280 -28.39 15.92 22.49
CA HIS A 280 -27.23 15.63 21.65
C HIS A 280 -26.61 14.26 21.96
N LYS A 281 -26.57 13.88 23.25
CA LYS A 281 -26.10 12.55 23.68
C LYS A 281 -27.01 11.44 23.17
N GLU A 282 -28.32 11.69 23.05
CA GLU A 282 -29.28 10.77 22.43
C GLU A 282 -29.12 10.65 20.91
N ILE A 283 -28.73 11.73 20.23
CA ILE A 283 -28.47 11.74 18.78
C ILE A 283 -27.17 10.98 18.46
N ILE A 284 -26.09 11.19 19.23
CA ILE A 284 -24.85 10.40 19.14
C ILE A 284 -25.07 8.97 19.65
N GLY A 285 -26.10 8.76 20.46
CA GLY A 285 -26.68 7.48 20.79
C GLY A 285 -26.12 6.81 22.03
N ASN A 286 -25.42 7.49 22.94
CA ASN A 286 -25.06 6.93 24.25
C ASN A 286 -24.85 8.04 25.29
N SER A 287 -25.49 7.91 26.46
CA SER A 287 -25.28 8.77 27.64
C SER A 287 -23.93 8.58 28.35
N GLY A 288 -23.08 7.67 27.87
CA GLY A 288 -21.78 7.33 28.47
C GLY A 288 -20.60 7.23 27.49
N VAL A 289 -20.71 7.82 26.29
CA VAL A 289 -19.56 7.90 25.36
C VAL A 289 -18.74 9.13 25.72
N GLU A 290 -17.47 8.91 26.08
CA GLU A 290 -16.51 10.00 26.21
C GLU A 290 -16.36 10.70 24.86
N VAL A 291 -16.68 11.99 24.83
CA VAL A 291 -16.44 12.83 23.65
C VAL A 291 -14.93 12.87 23.42
N PRO A 292 -14.44 12.56 22.20
CA PRO A 292 -13.02 12.54 21.93
C PRO A 292 -12.43 13.94 22.12
N LYS A 293 -11.13 14.00 22.43
CA LYS A 293 -10.42 15.27 22.53
C LYS A 293 -10.35 15.95 21.17
N LEU A 294 -10.36 17.28 21.18
CA LEU A 294 -10.21 18.07 19.96
C LEU A 294 -8.77 17.97 19.42
N ASP A 295 -8.59 17.17 18.36
CA ASP A 295 -7.34 17.03 17.63
C ASP A 295 -7.31 17.89 16.35
N GLU A 296 -6.18 17.87 15.62
CA GLU A 296 -6.03 18.63 14.36
C GLU A 296 -7.07 18.25 13.30
N PHE A 297 -7.55 17.00 13.31
CA PHE A 297 -8.52 16.49 12.33
C PHE A 297 -9.90 17.07 12.57
N TRP A 298 -10.40 16.97 13.82
CA TRP A 298 -11.68 17.56 14.20
C TRP A 298 -11.68 19.08 14.04
N PHE A 299 -10.58 19.72 14.42
CA PHE A 299 -10.43 21.15 14.26
C PHE A 299 -10.42 21.59 12.80
N GLN A 300 -9.81 20.82 11.91
CA GLN A 300 -9.87 21.06 10.48
C GLN A 300 -11.32 20.98 9.96
N ILE A 301 -12.05 19.92 10.28
CA ILE A 301 -13.43 19.71 9.83
C ILE A 301 -14.32 20.85 10.32
N LEU A 302 -14.17 21.24 11.59
CA LEU A 302 -14.89 22.36 12.18
C LEU A 302 -14.67 23.64 11.36
N LEU A 303 -13.43 24.06 11.15
CA LEU A 303 -13.15 25.31 10.46
C LEU A 303 -13.57 25.30 8.98
N GLU A 304 -13.41 24.17 8.28
CA GLU A 304 -13.96 24.02 6.93
C GLU A 304 -15.48 24.18 6.91
N PHE A 305 -16.18 23.60 7.90
CA PHE A 305 -17.63 23.68 8.02
C PHE A 305 -18.11 25.11 8.22
N PHE A 306 -17.48 25.91 9.10
CA PHE A 306 -17.84 27.31 9.31
C PHE A 306 -17.48 28.21 8.12
N ILE A 307 -16.34 27.96 7.44
CA ILE A 307 -15.91 28.77 6.29
C ILE A 307 -16.77 28.50 5.04
N GLN A 308 -17.19 27.26 4.81
CA GLN A 308 -17.99 26.91 3.62
C GLN A 308 -19.45 27.35 3.75
N ASN A 309 -19.99 27.45 4.97
CA ASN A 309 -21.39 27.78 5.21
C ASN A 309 -21.63 29.23 5.69
N GLN A 310 -20.65 30.13 5.48
CA GLN A 310 -20.71 31.55 5.88
C GLN A 310 -22.01 32.28 5.43
N GLN A 311 -22.54 31.91 4.26
CA GLN A 311 -23.68 32.60 3.64
C GLN A 311 -25.06 32.07 4.08
N HIS A 312 -25.15 30.86 4.66
CA HIS A 312 -26.44 30.23 5.01
C HIS A 312 -26.81 30.37 6.48
N TYR A 313 -25.84 30.38 7.41
CA TYR A 313 -26.12 30.30 8.84
C TYR A 313 -25.53 31.45 9.68
N PHE A 314 -24.71 32.33 9.10
CA PHE A 314 -23.84 33.25 9.88
C PHE A 314 -23.85 34.72 9.44
N THR A 315 -24.97 35.24 8.94
CA THR A 315 -25.08 36.65 8.50
C THR A 315 -24.56 37.68 9.52
N PRO A 316 -24.78 37.53 10.85
CA PRO A 316 -24.24 38.45 11.88
C PRO A 316 -22.75 38.30 12.17
N PHE A 317 -22.10 37.20 11.74
CA PHE A 317 -20.74 36.83 12.12
C PHE A 317 -19.75 36.82 10.94
N GLN A 318 -20.17 37.35 9.79
CA GLN A 318 -19.38 37.33 8.55
C GLN A 318 -18.04 38.06 8.68
N GLU A 319 -17.99 39.19 9.39
CA GLU A 319 -16.75 39.96 9.57
C GLU A 319 -15.69 39.18 10.34
N TYR A 320 -16.09 38.51 11.43
CA TYR A 320 -15.18 37.66 12.21
C TYR A 320 -14.68 36.47 11.39
N LEU A 321 -15.57 35.76 10.69
CA LEU A 321 -15.18 34.62 9.86
C LEU A 321 -14.26 35.04 8.70
N HIS A 322 -14.45 36.25 8.15
CA HIS A 322 -13.57 36.82 7.14
C HIS A 322 -12.18 37.17 7.70
N GLN A 323 -12.12 37.69 8.93
CA GLN A 323 -10.85 37.92 9.61
C GLN A 323 -10.13 36.61 9.94
N LEU A 324 -10.87 35.59 10.39
CA LEU A 324 -10.33 34.25 10.61
C LEU A 324 -9.80 33.63 9.32
N GLU A 325 -10.51 33.81 8.20
CA GLU A 325 -10.03 33.41 6.88
C GLU A 325 -8.73 34.13 6.49
N LYS A 326 -8.60 35.44 6.75
CA LYS A 326 -7.34 36.17 6.54
C LYS A 326 -6.20 35.61 7.39
N ASP A 327 -6.46 35.32 8.67
CA ASP A 327 -5.48 34.73 9.58
C ASP A 327 -5.04 33.33 9.11
N LEU A 328 -5.98 32.49 8.65
CA LEU A 328 -5.69 31.17 8.09
C LEU A 328 -4.87 31.27 6.80
N ARG A 329 -5.15 32.24 5.92
CA ARG A 329 -4.36 32.50 4.70
C ARG A 329 -2.95 32.96 5.05
N LYS A 330 -2.80 33.83 6.07
CA LYS A 330 -1.49 34.34 6.53
C LYS A 330 -0.53 33.21 6.93
N PHE A 331 -1.03 32.15 7.58
CA PHE A 331 -0.23 30.99 7.97
C PHE A 331 -0.21 29.85 6.94
N GLY A 332 -0.80 30.04 5.76
CA GLY A 332 -0.87 29.02 4.70
C GLY A 332 -1.81 27.85 5.01
N LEU A 333 -2.73 28.00 5.97
CA LEU A 333 -3.67 26.97 6.40
C LEU A 333 -4.91 26.89 5.51
N LEU A 334 -5.26 27.95 4.79
CA LEU A 334 -6.42 27.98 3.87
C LEU A 334 -5.98 28.09 2.40
N LYS A 335 -6.42 27.14 1.57
CA LYS A 335 -6.21 27.18 0.11
C LYS A 335 -7.43 26.61 -0.63
N ASN A 336 -7.97 27.37 -1.59
CA ASN A 336 -9.19 27.02 -2.34
C ASN A 336 -10.39 26.67 -1.41
N ASN A 337 -10.66 27.50 -0.40
CA ASN A 337 -11.72 27.29 0.62
C ASN A 337 -11.65 25.94 1.37
N ARG A 338 -10.45 25.35 1.46
CA ARG A 338 -10.17 24.17 2.27
C ARG A 338 -9.09 24.47 3.29
N VAL A 339 -9.39 24.18 4.55
CA VAL A 339 -8.48 24.37 5.67
C VAL A 339 -7.63 23.11 5.81
N ARG A 340 -6.33 23.25 6.06
CA ARG A 340 -5.43 22.12 6.18
C ARG A 340 -4.45 22.36 7.31
N PHE A 341 -4.63 21.65 8.42
CA PHE A 341 -3.70 21.68 9.56
C PHE A 341 -2.58 20.65 9.43
N SER A 342 -2.85 19.53 8.75
CA SER A 342 -1.91 18.41 8.65
C SER A 342 -1.32 18.20 7.25
N LYS A 343 -1.95 18.75 6.20
CA LYS A 343 -1.66 18.42 4.78
C LYS A 343 -1.38 19.66 3.92
N SER A 344 -0.39 20.46 4.30
CA SER A 344 0.03 21.58 3.45
C SER A 344 0.68 21.06 2.15
N LYS A 345 0.21 21.56 1.00
CA LYS A 345 0.75 21.17 -0.32
C LYS A 345 2.19 21.67 -0.49
N GLU A 346 2.52 22.80 0.13
CA GLU A 346 3.85 23.42 0.09
C GLU A 346 4.87 22.60 0.88
N ILE A 347 4.61 22.25 2.14
CA ILE A 347 5.50 21.40 2.96
C ILE A 347 5.70 20.06 2.28
N ARG A 348 4.61 19.45 1.82
CA ARG A 348 4.67 18.19 1.08
C ARG A 348 5.57 18.30 -0.15
N ASN A 349 5.38 19.31 -0.98
CA ASN A 349 6.17 19.50 -2.18
C ASN A 349 7.64 19.84 -1.85
N GLY A 350 7.88 20.61 -0.79
CA GLY A 350 9.22 20.94 -0.29
C GLY A 350 9.98 19.69 0.14
N LEU A 351 9.39 18.85 1.00
CA LEU A 351 10.00 17.58 1.43
C LEU A 351 10.30 16.64 0.26
N ILE A 352 9.33 16.45 -0.65
CA ILE A 352 9.49 15.57 -1.82
C ILE A 352 10.63 16.08 -2.74
N LYS A 353 10.74 17.41 -2.92
CA LYS A 353 11.72 18.07 -3.80
C LYS A 353 13.02 18.46 -3.10
N SER A 354 13.18 18.10 -1.83
CA SER A 354 14.24 18.63 -0.98
C SER A 354 15.61 18.40 -1.59
N ILE A 355 16.39 19.49 -1.71
CA ILE A 355 17.71 19.44 -2.35
C ILE A 355 18.72 18.58 -1.57
N ASN A 356 18.51 18.36 -0.27
CA ASN A 356 19.35 17.47 0.53
C ASN A 356 19.35 16.01 0.04
N LYS A 357 18.38 15.62 -0.80
CA LYS A 357 18.43 14.34 -1.52
C LYS A 357 19.62 14.25 -2.49
N LEU A 358 20.15 15.36 -2.99
CA LEU A 358 21.39 15.34 -3.79
C LEU A 358 22.58 14.82 -2.99
N GLY A 359 22.70 15.20 -1.71
CA GLY A 359 23.71 14.64 -0.81
C GLY A 359 23.51 13.15 -0.53
N SER A 360 22.25 12.70 -0.47
CA SER A 360 21.94 11.26 -0.39
C SER A 360 22.36 10.50 -1.65
N ILE A 361 22.11 11.08 -2.83
CA ILE A 361 22.52 10.52 -4.12
C ILE A 361 24.05 10.43 -4.20
N ASP A 362 24.76 11.50 -3.84
CA ASP A 362 26.22 11.55 -3.81
C ASP A 362 26.81 10.46 -2.92
N ARG A 363 26.33 10.36 -1.67
CA ARG A 363 26.74 9.30 -0.74
C ARG A 363 26.52 7.90 -1.32
N ILE A 364 25.38 7.64 -1.95
CA ILE A 364 25.11 6.34 -2.58
C ILE A 364 26.07 6.06 -3.74
N VAL A 365 26.25 7.04 -4.64
CA VAL A 365 27.14 6.90 -5.81
C VAL A 365 28.57 6.64 -5.36
N GLU A 366 29.06 7.36 -4.35
CA GLU A 366 30.39 7.17 -3.77
C GLU A 366 30.60 5.74 -3.27
N ILE A 367 29.65 5.23 -2.47
CA ILE A 367 29.73 3.89 -1.87
C ILE A 367 29.67 2.80 -2.93
N GLU A 368 28.75 2.91 -3.88
CA GLU A 368 28.58 1.93 -4.96
C GLU A 368 29.77 1.95 -5.93
N HIS A 369 30.33 3.13 -6.20
CA HIS A 369 31.53 3.29 -6.99
C HIS A 369 32.77 2.71 -6.27
N ALA A 370 32.89 2.90 -4.96
CA ALA A 370 33.96 2.29 -4.18
C ALA A 370 33.88 0.75 -4.18
N ALA A 371 32.66 0.20 -4.14
CA ALA A 371 32.41 -1.24 -4.12
C ALA A 371 32.65 -1.92 -5.47
N LEU A 372 32.13 -1.34 -6.57
CA LEU A 372 32.12 -1.98 -7.89
C LEU A 372 33.17 -1.43 -8.86
N LYS A 373 33.73 -0.24 -8.60
CA LYS A 373 34.75 0.42 -9.44
C LYS A 373 34.31 0.45 -10.92
N ASN A 374 35.07 -0.21 -11.80
CA ASN A 374 34.81 -0.27 -13.24
C ASN A 374 33.61 -1.17 -13.61
N ASP A 375 33.16 -2.03 -12.71
CA ASP A 375 31.98 -2.88 -12.92
C ASP A 375 30.69 -2.17 -12.53
N LEU A 376 30.75 -0.93 -12.03
CA LEU A 376 29.56 -0.16 -11.68
C LEU A 376 28.72 0.11 -12.93
N ARG A 377 27.43 -0.23 -12.85
CA ARG A 377 26.42 0.06 -13.88
C ARG A 377 25.22 0.68 -13.17
N LEU A 378 25.40 1.92 -12.74
CA LEU A 378 24.44 2.66 -11.92
C LEU A 378 23.58 3.58 -12.78
N VAL A 379 22.27 3.55 -12.57
CA VAL A 379 21.33 4.48 -13.20
C VAL A 379 20.62 5.32 -12.15
N ILE A 380 20.52 6.62 -12.40
CA ILE A 380 19.76 7.57 -11.58
C ILE A 380 18.57 8.07 -12.39
N LEU A 381 17.36 7.79 -11.90
CA LEU A 381 16.13 8.19 -12.57
C LEU A 381 15.39 9.29 -11.83
N THR A 382 14.98 10.31 -12.57
CA THR A 382 14.15 11.42 -12.06
C THR A 382 13.09 11.84 -13.10
N ASP A 383 12.21 12.75 -12.73
CA ASP A 383 11.05 13.13 -13.56
C ASP A 383 11.37 14.29 -14.53
N TYR A 384 12.32 15.16 -14.20
CA TYR A 384 12.57 16.41 -14.91
C TYR A 384 14.03 16.55 -15.33
N ILE A 385 14.26 17.15 -16.50
CA ILE A 385 15.63 17.38 -17.02
C ILE A 385 16.28 18.59 -16.35
N ARG A 386 15.61 19.75 -16.37
CA ARG A 386 16.11 21.06 -15.90
C ARG A 386 17.41 21.51 -16.57
N LYS A 387 17.37 21.64 -17.91
CA LYS A 387 18.56 21.94 -18.74
C LYS A 387 19.18 23.30 -18.43
N GLU A 388 18.39 24.23 -17.91
CA GLU A 388 18.81 25.58 -17.51
C GLU A 388 20.03 25.57 -16.58
N ILE A 389 20.16 24.55 -15.70
CA ILE A 389 21.29 24.42 -14.77
C ILE A 389 22.62 24.12 -15.49
N VAL A 390 22.56 23.51 -16.68
CA VAL A 390 23.75 23.11 -17.44
C VAL A 390 24.06 24.04 -18.62
N GLN A 391 23.35 25.16 -18.74
CA GLN A 391 23.57 26.15 -19.81
C GLN A 391 24.53 27.27 -19.40
N GLN A 392 24.67 27.54 -18.11
CA GLN A 392 25.51 28.62 -17.60
C GLN A 392 26.45 28.10 -16.51
N HIS A 393 27.69 28.58 -16.54
CA HIS A 393 28.66 28.29 -15.48
C HIS A 393 28.21 28.91 -14.17
N GLY A 394 28.38 28.18 -13.07
CA GLY A 394 28.14 28.71 -11.71
C GLY A 394 26.66 28.84 -11.33
N THR A 395 25.72 28.35 -12.14
CA THR A 395 24.30 28.34 -11.77
C THR A 395 24.10 27.59 -10.45
N LEU A 396 23.33 28.22 -9.55
CA LEU A 396 22.98 27.65 -8.26
C LEU A 396 22.02 26.48 -8.46
N ILE A 397 22.36 25.35 -7.84
CA ILE A 397 21.51 24.17 -7.87
C ILE A 397 20.49 24.34 -6.76
N ASP A 398 19.22 24.51 -7.12
CA ASP A 398 18.10 24.77 -6.18
C ASP A 398 17.02 23.67 -6.21
N SER A 399 17.20 22.66 -7.07
CA SER A 399 16.16 21.69 -7.36
C SER A 399 16.72 20.37 -7.88
N ILE A 400 15.94 19.29 -7.73
CA ILE A 400 16.28 17.98 -8.27
C ILE A 400 15.84 17.88 -9.74
N GLY A 401 16.72 17.31 -10.57
CA GLY A 401 16.51 16.99 -11.98
C GLY A 401 17.75 16.33 -12.58
N VAL A 402 17.68 15.88 -13.82
CA VAL A 402 18.78 15.18 -14.49
C VAL A 402 20.05 16.05 -14.55
N ALA A 403 19.92 17.27 -15.04
CA ALA A 403 21.03 18.22 -15.12
C ALA A 403 21.55 18.65 -13.73
N PRO A 404 20.68 19.01 -12.75
CA PRO A 404 21.10 19.24 -11.36
C PRO A 404 21.90 18.09 -10.72
N ILE A 405 21.43 16.84 -10.86
CA ILE A 405 22.11 15.67 -10.29
C ILE A 405 23.46 15.49 -10.96
N PHE A 406 23.51 15.55 -12.30
CA PHE A 406 24.74 15.43 -13.05
C PHE A 406 25.76 16.50 -12.61
N GLU A 407 25.35 17.76 -12.58
CA GLU A 407 26.24 18.87 -12.25
C GLU A 407 26.69 18.83 -10.78
N PHE A 408 25.81 18.42 -9.85
CA PHE A 408 26.17 18.26 -8.44
C PHE A 408 27.25 17.19 -8.24
N LEU A 409 27.07 16.00 -8.84
CA LEU A 409 28.02 14.89 -8.75
C LEU A 409 29.34 15.21 -9.47
N ARG A 410 29.28 15.84 -10.65
CA ARG A 410 30.47 16.26 -11.41
C ARG A 410 31.34 17.23 -10.62
N ARG A 411 30.72 18.22 -9.94
CA ARG A 411 31.43 19.17 -9.06
C ARG A 411 32.09 18.48 -7.86
N LYS A 412 31.48 17.42 -7.33
CA LYS A 412 31.97 16.68 -6.17
C LYS A 412 33.10 15.73 -6.51
N ASN A 413 32.95 14.98 -7.59
CA ASN A 413 33.95 14.01 -8.02
C ASN A 413 34.04 13.92 -9.55
N PRO A 414 35.01 14.63 -10.15
CA PRO A 414 35.22 14.61 -11.61
C PRO A 414 35.68 13.27 -12.17
N SER A 415 36.10 12.31 -11.33
CA SER A 415 36.62 11.01 -11.78
C SER A 415 35.54 10.04 -12.25
N TYR A 416 34.28 10.31 -11.94
CA TYR A 416 33.18 9.46 -12.38
C TYR A 416 33.03 9.48 -13.90
N LYS A 417 33.07 8.31 -14.55
CA LYS A 417 32.67 8.14 -15.95
C LYS A 417 31.14 8.23 -16.05
N MET A 418 30.61 9.44 -16.00
CA MET A 418 29.17 9.67 -15.91
C MET A 418 28.59 10.32 -17.16
N GLY A 419 27.31 10.08 -17.47
CA GLY A 419 26.65 10.67 -18.62
C GLY A 419 25.19 11.03 -18.37
N ILE A 420 24.64 11.88 -19.25
CA ILE A 420 23.21 12.19 -19.33
C ILE A 420 22.62 11.50 -20.56
N LEU A 421 21.53 10.77 -20.37
CA LEU A 421 20.72 10.26 -21.47
C LEU A 421 19.24 10.61 -21.26
N THR A 422 18.76 11.55 -22.07
CA THR A 422 17.36 11.96 -22.13
C THR A 422 16.95 12.21 -23.58
N GLY A 423 15.65 12.29 -23.86
CA GLY A 423 15.17 12.47 -25.23
C GLY A 423 15.54 13.82 -25.87
N SER A 424 16.13 14.75 -25.10
CA SER A 424 16.44 16.09 -25.60
C SER A 424 17.77 16.67 -25.10
N LEU A 425 18.48 15.96 -24.23
CA LEU A 425 19.81 16.31 -23.76
C LEU A 425 20.60 15.01 -23.61
N ILE A 426 21.72 14.91 -24.33
CA ILE A 426 22.68 13.80 -24.24
C ILE A 426 24.06 14.43 -24.00
N VAL A 427 24.72 14.02 -22.93
CA VAL A 427 26.03 14.53 -22.53
C VAL A 427 26.90 13.35 -22.12
N LEU A 428 28.05 13.18 -22.76
CA LEU A 428 28.99 12.10 -22.48
C LEU A 428 30.40 12.66 -22.24
N PRO A 429 31.27 11.96 -21.49
CA PRO A 429 32.70 12.27 -21.44
C PRO A 429 33.35 12.19 -22.82
N GLU A 430 34.43 12.93 -23.04
CA GLU A 430 35.17 12.92 -24.32
C GLU A 430 35.63 11.50 -24.70
N GLU A 431 36.25 10.79 -23.75
CA GLU A 431 36.71 9.41 -23.94
C GLU A 431 35.55 8.48 -24.39
N SER A 432 34.41 8.58 -23.71
CA SER A 432 33.22 7.78 -24.01
C SER A 432 32.59 8.15 -25.36
N THR A 433 32.74 9.41 -25.79
CA THR A 433 32.24 9.90 -27.09
C THR A 433 33.06 9.30 -28.24
N GLU A 434 34.38 9.16 -28.07
CA GLU A 434 35.22 8.48 -29.05
C GLU A 434 34.91 6.99 -29.16
N ILE A 435 34.68 6.30 -28.03
CA ILE A 435 34.22 4.90 -28.03
C ILE A 435 32.87 4.78 -28.73
N LEU A 436 31.93 5.71 -28.49
CA LEU A 436 30.62 5.70 -29.14
C LEU A 436 30.73 5.82 -30.67
N LYS A 437 31.62 6.68 -31.17
CA LYS A 437 31.86 6.81 -32.63
C LYS A 437 32.35 5.49 -33.24
N ASN A 438 33.17 4.73 -32.52
CA ASN A 438 33.65 3.41 -32.97
C ASN A 438 32.55 2.34 -32.96
N ILE A 439 31.54 2.46 -32.09
CA ILE A 439 30.39 1.53 -32.02
C ILE A 439 29.36 1.83 -33.12
N ILE A 440 29.19 3.10 -33.49
CA ILE A 440 28.20 3.52 -34.50
C ILE A 440 28.71 3.19 -35.91
N PRO A 441 27.94 2.46 -36.74
CA PRO A 441 28.32 2.19 -38.13
C PRO A 441 28.50 3.47 -38.94
N ASP A 442 29.51 3.52 -39.83
CA ASP A 442 29.90 4.70 -40.62
C ASP A 442 28.74 5.42 -41.32
N ARG A 443 27.75 4.66 -41.82
CA ARG A 443 26.55 5.20 -42.47
C ARG A 443 25.72 6.14 -41.59
N PHE A 444 25.78 5.98 -40.27
CA PHE A 444 25.05 6.79 -39.29
C PHE A 444 25.91 7.89 -38.64
N LEU A 445 27.23 7.89 -38.85
CA LEU A 445 28.10 8.91 -38.24
C LEU A 445 27.78 10.32 -38.72
N LYS A 446 27.27 10.48 -39.95
CA LYS A 446 26.83 11.77 -40.49
C LYS A 446 25.66 12.39 -39.72
N ASP A 447 24.87 11.55 -39.04
CA ASP A 447 23.71 11.94 -38.25
C ASP A 447 24.08 12.25 -36.78
N LEU A 448 25.36 12.10 -36.41
CA LEU A 448 25.89 12.37 -35.07
C LEU A 448 26.70 13.68 -35.09
N LYS A 449 26.24 14.70 -34.36
CA LYS A 449 26.98 15.95 -34.16
C LYS A 449 27.42 16.07 -32.71
N THR A 450 28.69 16.40 -32.50
CA THR A 450 29.28 16.58 -31.16
C THR A 450 29.71 18.04 -30.99
N LYS A 451 29.26 18.68 -29.91
CA LYS A 451 29.69 20.02 -29.51
C LYS A 451 30.41 19.97 -28.15
N PRO A 452 31.41 20.83 -27.90
CA PRO A 452 31.94 21.02 -26.54
C PRO A 452 30.79 21.29 -25.57
N PHE A 453 30.79 20.62 -24.42
CA PHE A 453 29.80 20.91 -23.39
C PHE A 453 30.14 22.25 -22.74
N GLN A 454 29.16 23.17 -22.71
CA GLN A 454 29.41 24.58 -22.37
C GLN A 454 30.00 24.82 -20.98
N ILE A 455 29.88 23.85 -20.06
CA ILE A 455 30.38 23.94 -18.68
C ILE A 455 31.77 23.33 -18.51
N ASP A 456 32.11 22.32 -19.30
CA ASP A 456 33.31 21.51 -19.10
C ASP A 456 33.74 20.86 -20.40
N ASN A 457 34.94 21.20 -20.87
CA ASN A 457 35.48 20.66 -22.12
C ASN A 457 35.82 19.17 -22.05
N SER A 458 35.88 18.56 -20.85
CA SER A 458 36.01 17.11 -20.70
C SER A 458 34.74 16.33 -21.09
N TYR A 459 33.63 17.05 -21.32
CA TYR A 459 32.37 16.50 -21.77
C TYR A 459 31.98 17.05 -23.15
N ARG A 460 31.21 16.26 -23.90
CA ARG A 460 30.58 16.65 -25.16
C ARG A 460 29.07 16.54 -25.05
N GLN A 461 28.40 17.53 -25.62
CA GLN A 461 26.98 17.44 -25.91
C GLN A 461 26.77 16.78 -27.27
N ILE A 462 25.90 15.77 -27.30
CA ILE A 462 25.59 15.00 -28.50
C ILE A 462 24.24 15.45 -29.04
N GLU A 463 24.22 15.82 -30.31
CA GLU A 463 23.02 16.12 -31.10
C GLU A 463 22.83 15.02 -32.14
N VAL A 464 21.65 14.43 -32.16
CA VAL A 464 21.32 13.30 -33.03
C VAL A 464 20.20 13.71 -33.98
N SER A 465 20.35 13.38 -35.26
CA SER A 465 19.34 13.62 -36.29
C SER A 465 19.01 12.36 -37.10
N GLY A 466 17.99 12.46 -37.97
CA GLY A 466 17.71 11.43 -38.98
C GLY A 466 17.40 10.05 -38.39
N ASN A 467 17.97 9.01 -39.01
CA ASN A 467 17.70 7.61 -38.68
C ASN A 467 18.41 7.15 -37.39
N LEU A 468 19.37 7.92 -36.89
CA LEU A 468 20.10 7.62 -35.66
C LEU A 468 19.27 7.91 -34.39
N SER A 469 18.31 8.84 -34.44
CA SER A 469 17.51 9.26 -33.28
C SER A 469 16.75 8.11 -32.62
N GLY A 470 16.26 7.14 -33.40
CA GLY A 470 15.59 5.94 -32.88
C GLY A 470 16.55 4.85 -32.37
N ARG A 471 17.86 4.95 -32.66
CA ARG A 471 18.87 3.92 -32.39
C ARG A 471 19.93 4.35 -31.37
N ILE A 472 20.06 5.65 -31.09
CA ILE A 472 21.10 6.17 -30.18
C ILE A 472 21.03 5.54 -28.78
N ILE A 473 19.83 5.24 -28.29
CA ILE A 473 19.64 4.59 -26.99
C ILE A 473 20.32 3.23 -26.98
N HIS A 474 20.22 2.45 -28.06
CA HIS A 474 20.88 1.15 -28.19
C HIS A 474 22.40 1.28 -28.14
N TYR A 475 22.98 2.19 -28.93
CA TYR A 475 24.45 2.39 -28.95
C TYR A 475 25.01 2.93 -27.62
N ILE A 476 24.29 3.84 -26.94
CA ILE A 476 24.69 4.29 -25.61
C ILE A 476 24.53 3.17 -24.57
N THR A 477 23.53 2.28 -24.75
CA THR A 477 23.37 1.09 -23.91
C THR A 477 24.55 0.12 -24.10
N ASP A 478 25.03 -0.07 -25.33
CA ASP A 478 26.21 -0.91 -25.62
C ASP A 478 27.50 -0.28 -25.05
N LEU A 479 27.67 1.03 -25.23
CA LEU A 479 28.75 1.81 -24.59
C LEU A 479 28.75 1.62 -23.07
N PHE A 480 27.55 1.69 -22.46
CA PHE A 480 27.41 1.50 -21.02
C PHE A 480 27.75 0.07 -20.62
N LYS A 481 27.28 -0.94 -21.35
CA LYS A 481 27.60 -2.35 -21.12
C LYS A 481 29.12 -2.59 -21.12
N MET A 482 29.82 -2.03 -22.10
CA MET A 482 31.28 -2.13 -22.26
C MET A 482 32.08 -1.39 -21.18
N GLY A 483 31.44 -0.60 -20.31
CA GLY A 483 32.13 0.17 -19.27
C GLY A 483 32.71 1.49 -19.76
N GLY A 484 32.26 1.98 -20.92
CA GLY A 484 32.53 3.35 -21.36
C GLY A 484 31.86 4.39 -20.46
N LEU A 485 30.87 3.98 -19.66
CA LEU A 485 30.23 4.75 -18.60
C LEU A 485 30.04 3.85 -17.37
N ASN A 486 30.01 4.46 -16.19
CA ASN A 486 29.73 3.79 -14.92
C ASN A 486 28.43 4.31 -14.28
N VAL A 487 28.09 5.57 -14.54
CA VAL A 487 26.89 6.24 -14.01
C VAL A 487 26.12 6.90 -15.14
N LEU A 488 24.81 6.64 -15.21
CA LEU A 488 23.92 7.26 -16.19
C LEU A 488 22.75 7.97 -15.49
N VAL A 489 22.59 9.27 -15.74
CA VAL A 489 21.47 10.05 -15.23
C VAL A 489 20.45 10.27 -16.35
N GLY A 490 19.19 9.93 -16.10
CA GLY A 490 18.16 10.04 -17.12
C GLY A 490 16.75 10.25 -16.57
N THR A 491 15.81 10.45 -17.48
CA THR A 491 14.40 10.59 -17.11
C THR A 491 13.71 9.25 -17.05
N LYS A 492 12.75 9.12 -16.13
CA LYS A 492 11.82 7.98 -16.08
C LYS A 492 11.12 7.75 -17.43
N SER A 493 10.76 8.80 -18.17
CA SER A 493 10.05 8.67 -19.44
C SER A 493 10.84 7.95 -20.54
N LEU A 494 12.18 8.05 -20.52
CA LEU A 494 13.03 7.45 -21.54
C LEU A 494 13.63 6.12 -21.07
N LEU A 495 14.21 6.12 -19.87
CA LEU A 495 14.93 4.97 -19.32
C LEU A 495 14.07 4.14 -18.38
N GLY A 496 12.85 4.56 -18.08
CA GLY A 496 11.93 3.81 -17.23
C GLY A 496 11.05 2.82 -17.98
N GLU A 497 10.66 3.15 -19.21
CA GLU A 497 9.77 2.34 -20.05
C GLU A 497 10.50 1.87 -21.31
N GLY A 498 10.25 0.63 -21.76
CA GLY A 498 10.81 0.09 -23.01
C GLY A 498 12.33 -0.15 -23.08
N TRP A 499 13.15 0.29 -22.11
CA TRP A 499 14.61 0.12 -22.12
C TRP A 499 15.07 -1.25 -21.62
N ASP A 500 15.93 -1.95 -22.36
CA ASP A 500 16.48 -3.26 -21.98
C ASP A 500 17.99 -3.17 -21.67
N ALA A 501 18.34 -3.31 -20.39
CA ALA A 501 19.71 -3.22 -19.90
C ALA A 501 19.92 -4.21 -18.75
N PRO A 502 20.05 -5.52 -19.03
CA PRO A 502 20.17 -6.55 -17.99
C PRO A 502 21.48 -6.46 -17.20
N PHE A 503 22.49 -5.72 -17.66
CA PHE A 503 23.77 -5.55 -16.97
C PHE A 503 23.75 -4.53 -15.82
N LEU A 504 22.65 -3.80 -15.62
CA LEU A 504 22.53 -2.79 -14.55
C LEU A 504 22.53 -3.40 -13.16
N ASN A 505 23.43 -2.97 -12.27
CA ASN A 505 23.56 -3.53 -10.92
C ASN A 505 23.08 -2.59 -9.79
N THR A 506 22.88 -1.30 -10.09
CA THR A 506 22.40 -0.31 -9.11
C THR A 506 21.39 0.66 -9.74
N LEU A 507 20.29 0.91 -9.02
CA LEU A 507 19.27 1.90 -9.38
C LEU A 507 19.09 2.91 -8.25
N ILE A 508 19.08 4.20 -8.57
CA ILE A 508 18.64 5.24 -7.64
C ILE A 508 17.33 5.85 -8.16
N LEU A 509 16.27 5.71 -7.36
CA LEU A 509 14.95 6.26 -7.65
C LEU A 509 14.77 7.64 -7.02
N ALA A 510 15.18 8.68 -7.77
CA ALA A 510 14.99 10.09 -7.41
C ALA A 510 13.67 10.69 -7.96
N THR A 511 12.72 9.84 -8.35
CA THR A 511 11.40 10.24 -8.88
C THR A 511 10.41 10.59 -7.77
N MET A 512 9.59 11.62 -8.00
CA MET A 512 8.54 12.10 -7.10
C MET A 512 7.20 11.37 -7.23
N VAL A 513 7.06 10.50 -8.24
CA VAL A 513 5.80 9.83 -8.54
C VAL A 513 5.51 8.70 -7.54
N GLY A 514 4.29 8.70 -7.02
CA GLY A 514 3.79 7.76 -6.02
C GLY A 514 3.10 6.51 -6.58
N SER A 515 3.02 6.33 -7.91
CA SER A 515 2.32 5.16 -8.45
C SER A 515 3.16 3.89 -8.34
N PHE A 516 2.59 2.90 -7.65
CA PHE A 516 3.12 1.56 -7.44
C PHE A 516 3.65 0.94 -8.75
N VAL A 517 2.76 0.84 -9.75
CA VAL A 517 3.01 0.18 -11.04
C VAL A 517 4.29 0.69 -11.68
N SER A 518 4.44 2.02 -11.73
CA SER A 518 5.59 2.62 -12.37
C SER A 518 6.89 2.37 -11.61
N SER A 519 6.84 2.37 -10.27
CA SER A 519 8.02 2.07 -9.45
C SER A 519 8.46 0.61 -9.57
N ASN A 520 7.51 -0.33 -9.70
CA ASN A 520 7.81 -1.75 -9.91
C ASN A 520 8.45 -2.00 -11.29
N GLN A 521 7.96 -1.32 -12.33
CA GLN A 521 8.55 -1.37 -13.68
C GLN A 521 9.98 -0.85 -13.73
N LEU A 522 10.27 0.23 -13.00
CA LEU A 522 11.63 0.76 -12.85
C LEU A 522 12.54 -0.26 -12.14
N ARG A 523 12.07 -0.84 -11.03
CA ARG A 523 12.82 -1.87 -10.28
C ARG A 523 13.15 -3.07 -11.18
N GLY A 524 12.18 -3.50 -11.99
CA GLY A 524 12.26 -4.59 -12.97
C GLY A 524 13.37 -4.47 -14.02
N ARG A 525 14.07 -3.33 -14.11
CA ARG A 525 15.23 -3.13 -15.01
C ARG A 525 16.52 -3.65 -14.41
N VAL A 526 16.72 -3.43 -13.11
CA VAL A 526 17.97 -3.77 -12.42
C VAL A 526 17.97 -5.19 -11.89
N ILE A 527 16.79 -5.75 -11.57
CA ILE A 527 16.68 -7.11 -11.02
C ILE A 527 16.73 -8.22 -12.07
N ARG A 528 16.93 -7.92 -13.35
CA ARG A 528 17.09 -8.96 -14.39
C ARG A 528 18.43 -9.65 -14.24
N THR A 529 18.48 -10.94 -14.53
CA THR A 529 19.75 -11.67 -14.62
C THR A 529 20.55 -11.19 -15.83
N ASP A 530 21.87 -11.08 -15.66
CA ASP A 530 22.80 -10.83 -16.75
C ASP A 530 23.49 -12.14 -17.14
N PRO A 531 23.30 -12.65 -18.37
CA PRO A 531 23.99 -13.86 -18.83
C PRO A 531 25.52 -13.76 -18.76
N SER A 532 26.08 -12.55 -18.85
CA SER A 532 27.52 -12.32 -18.75
C SER A 532 28.03 -12.26 -17.31
N ASN A 533 27.12 -12.10 -16.32
CA ASN A 533 27.45 -12.09 -14.90
C ASN A 533 26.36 -12.82 -14.08
N PRO A 534 26.45 -14.15 -13.93
CA PRO A 534 25.49 -14.93 -13.15
C PRO A 534 25.45 -14.56 -11.65
N SER A 535 26.55 -14.03 -11.10
CA SER A 535 26.65 -13.58 -9.71
C SER A 535 26.10 -12.17 -9.47
N LYS A 536 25.54 -11.54 -10.49
CA LYS A 536 24.98 -10.19 -10.40
C LYS A 536 23.97 -10.10 -9.27
N THR A 537 24.03 -9.01 -8.51
CA THR A 537 22.97 -8.61 -7.58
C THR A 537 22.45 -7.21 -7.91
N GLY A 538 21.20 -6.94 -7.58
CA GLY A 538 20.56 -5.64 -7.79
C GLY A 538 20.41 -4.84 -6.50
N ASN A 539 21.01 -3.65 -6.43
CA ASN A 539 20.74 -2.69 -5.35
C ASN A 539 19.77 -1.62 -5.86
N ILE A 540 18.64 -1.44 -5.16
CA ILE A 540 17.63 -0.44 -5.52
C ILE A 540 17.47 0.56 -4.38
N TRP A 541 17.88 1.79 -4.62
CA TRP A 541 17.90 2.85 -3.62
C TRP A 541 16.67 3.75 -3.73
N HIS A 542 16.01 3.93 -2.59
CA HIS A 542 14.85 4.79 -2.39
C HIS A 542 15.24 5.98 -1.51
N LEU A 543 14.89 7.19 -1.96
CA LEU A 543 15.18 8.43 -1.24
C LEU A 543 13.93 8.91 -0.51
N SER A 544 14.06 9.31 0.75
CA SER A 544 12.96 9.92 1.50
C SER A 544 13.45 11.01 2.45
N THR A 545 12.80 12.18 2.40
CA THR A 545 13.08 13.28 3.32
C THR A 545 12.16 13.21 4.53
N ILE A 546 12.76 13.22 5.72
CA ILE A 546 12.04 13.08 6.98
C ILE A 546 11.54 14.45 7.46
N ASP A 547 10.29 14.53 7.90
CA ASP A 547 9.80 15.67 8.67
C ASP A 547 10.10 15.46 10.17
N PRO A 548 11.07 16.20 10.76
CA PRO A 548 11.42 16.03 12.17
C PRO A 548 10.34 16.54 13.13
N SER A 549 9.34 17.27 12.64
CA SER A 549 8.22 17.74 13.48
C SER A 549 7.24 16.62 13.85
N VAL A 550 7.31 15.45 13.19
CA VAL A 550 6.38 14.34 13.41
C VAL A 550 7.10 13.01 13.63
N LYS A 551 6.60 12.19 14.57
CA LYS A 551 7.21 10.90 14.93
C LYS A 551 7.30 9.90 13.77
N ASN A 552 6.35 9.96 12.84
CA ASN A 552 6.23 9.02 11.72
C ASN A 552 7.04 9.46 10.48
N GLY A 553 7.86 10.51 10.59
CA GLY A 553 8.76 10.96 9.53
C GLY A 553 8.11 11.74 8.37
N GLY A 554 6.83 12.06 8.47
CA GLY A 554 6.17 12.99 7.55
C GLY A 554 5.55 12.35 6.31
N TYR A 555 5.30 13.18 5.30
CA TYR A 555 4.57 12.76 4.11
C TYR A 555 5.43 11.91 3.17
N ASP A 556 6.71 12.24 3.00
CA ASP A 556 7.58 11.52 2.06
C ASP A 556 7.81 10.07 2.52
N VAL A 557 7.91 9.83 3.83
CA VAL A 557 7.95 8.48 4.42
C VAL A 557 6.64 7.73 4.21
N LYS A 558 5.47 8.40 4.30
CA LYS A 558 4.17 7.77 3.95
C LYS A 558 4.07 7.42 2.46
N LEU A 559 4.68 8.21 1.58
CA LEU A 559 4.75 7.90 0.15
C LEU A 559 5.63 6.67 -0.11
N LEU A 560 6.74 6.59 0.62
CA LEU A 560 7.61 5.41 0.64
C LEU A 560 6.84 4.18 1.14
N GLU A 561 6.10 4.30 2.24
CA GLU A 561 5.31 3.20 2.82
C GLU A 561 4.34 2.59 1.79
N ARG A 562 3.56 3.44 1.12
CA ARG A 562 2.64 3.02 0.04
C ARG A 562 3.35 2.32 -1.11
N ARG A 563 4.53 2.82 -1.51
CA ARG A 563 5.32 2.20 -2.59
C ARG A 563 5.76 0.78 -2.23
N PHE A 564 6.02 0.50 -0.96
CA PHE A 564 6.51 -0.80 -0.49
C PHE A 564 5.42 -1.83 -0.21
N GLU A 565 4.13 -1.44 -0.16
CA GLU A 565 2.99 -2.33 0.12
C GLU A 565 2.91 -3.56 -0.81
N SER A 566 3.52 -3.50 -1.97
CA SER A 566 3.48 -4.55 -3.01
C SER A 566 4.86 -5.08 -3.39
N PHE A 567 5.93 -4.53 -2.81
CA PHE A 567 7.30 -4.94 -3.12
C PHE A 567 7.72 -6.08 -2.22
N LEU A 568 7.68 -7.30 -2.77
CA LEU A 568 8.28 -8.47 -2.16
C LEU A 568 9.80 -8.29 -2.13
N GLY A 569 10.40 -8.53 -0.97
CA GLY A 569 11.84 -8.58 -0.80
C GLY A 569 12.21 -9.16 0.55
N LEU A 570 13.52 -9.29 0.79
CA LEU A 570 14.04 -9.83 2.05
C LEU A 570 13.57 -8.99 3.25
N SER A 571 13.15 -9.68 4.30
CA SER A 571 12.91 -9.10 5.62
C SER A 571 14.22 -8.95 6.39
N LEU A 572 14.32 -7.89 7.17
CA LEU A 572 15.41 -7.65 8.11
C LEU A 572 15.01 -8.03 9.56
N ASN A 573 13.84 -8.64 9.75
CA ASN A 573 13.26 -8.95 11.05
C ASN A 573 13.52 -10.42 11.45
N THR A 574 14.65 -10.69 12.09
CA THR A 574 15.03 -11.92 12.85
C THR A 574 14.98 -13.29 12.15
N GLN A 575 14.32 -13.43 11.00
CA GLN A 575 14.35 -14.60 10.12
C GLN A 575 14.44 -14.11 8.67
N ASP A 576 15.18 -14.84 7.85
CA ASP A 576 15.26 -14.60 6.41
C ASP A 576 13.95 -15.04 5.75
N SER A 577 12.93 -14.20 5.86
CA SER A 577 11.65 -14.34 5.15
C SER A 577 11.59 -13.37 3.99
N ILE A 578 10.76 -13.69 2.99
CA ILE A 578 10.41 -12.76 1.92
C ILE A 578 9.00 -12.24 2.20
N GLU A 579 8.87 -10.93 2.37
CA GLU A 579 7.60 -10.27 2.69
C GLU A 579 7.46 -8.94 1.94
N ASN A 580 6.24 -8.42 1.84
CA ASN A 580 5.98 -7.05 1.37
C ASN A 580 5.93 -6.03 2.51
N GLY A 581 5.89 -4.75 2.15
CA GLY A 581 5.67 -3.66 3.09
C GLY A 581 6.95 -3.07 3.69
N LEU A 582 6.85 -1.82 4.14
CA LEU A 582 7.99 -1.05 4.66
C LEU A 582 8.55 -1.61 5.98
N ASN A 583 7.71 -2.32 6.75
CA ASN A 583 8.09 -2.91 8.04
C ASN A 583 9.26 -3.89 7.92
N ARG A 584 9.44 -4.53 6.76
CA ARG A 584 10.52 -5.47 6.49
C ARG A 584 11.90 -4.83 6.52
N LEU A 585 11.98 -3.53 6.25
CA LEU A 585 13.22 -2.77 6.30
C LEU A 585 13.61 -2.33 7.72
N ASN A 586 12.75 -2.59 8.72
CA ASN A 586 13.02 -2.25 10.12
C ASN A 586 13.44 -0.78 10.31
N ILE A 587 12.67 0.13 9.70
CA ILE A 587 12.86 1.57 9.84
C ILE A 587 12.60 1.96 11.31
N PRO A 588 13.51 2.71 11.96
CA PRO A 588 13.38 3.02 13.38
C PRO A 588 12.11 3.82 13.68
N LYS A 589 11.42 3.44 14.76
CA LYS A 589 10.29 4.21 15.29
C LYS A 589 10.79 5.53 15.89
N GLY A 590 10.06 6.63 15.62
CA GLY A 590 10.40 7.96 16.12
C GLY A 590 11.56 8.59 15.35
N LEU A 591 11.31 8.91 14.07
CA LEU A 591 12.26 9.49 13.12
C LEU A 591 12.60 10.98 13.41
N ILE A 592 12.73 11.34 14.68
CA ILE A 592 13.03 12.72 15.12
C ILE A 592 14.53 12.87 15.43
N ASN A 593 15.20 11.77 15.79
CA ASN A 593 16.60 11.79 16.21
C ASN A 593 17.54 11.54 15.03
N VAL A 594 18.36 12.54 14.69
CA VAL A 594 19.38 12.49 13.62
C VAL A 594 20.32 11.30 13.77
N LYS A 595 20.77 10.98 14.99
CA LYS A 595 21.66 9.82 15.22
C LYS A 595 21.01 8.48 14.88
N LYS A 596 19.70 8.34 15.11
CA LYS A 596 18.96 7.13 14.72
C LYS A 596 18.82 7.02 13.20
N ILE A 597 18.67 8.17 12.53
CA ILE A 597 18.58 8.25 11.07
C ILE A 597 19.92 7.88 10.45
N GLU A 598 21.03 8.41 10.98
CA GLU A 598 22.38 8.07 10.56
C GLU A 598 22.69 6.59 10.78
N ALA A 599 22.42 6.05 11.96
CA ALA A 599 22.63 4.61 12.23
C ALA A 599 21.80 3.70 11.29
N PHE A 600 20.59 4.12 10.93
CA PHE A 600 19.78 3.41 9.94
C PHE A 600 20.40 3.49 8.54
N ASN A 601 20.83 4.68 8.11
CA ASN A 601 21.51 4.87 6.83
C ASN A 601 22.81 4.06 6.75
N ASP A 602 23.61 4.02 7.82
CA ASP A 602 24.84 3.23 7.91
C ASP A 602 24.57 1.73 7.79
N ARG A 603 23.46 1.25 8.36
CA ARG A 603 23.01 -0.14 8.17
C ARG A 603 22.64 -0.41 6.71
N SER A 604 21.87 0.49 6.07
CA SER A 604 21.53 0.37 4.64
C SER A 604 22.78 0.33 3.77
N VAL A 605 23.78 1.15 4.10
CA VAL A 605 25.09 1.16 3.43
C VAL A 605 25.85 -0.14 3.63
N GLY A 606 25.89 -0.66 4.87
CA GLY A 606 26.52 -1.95 5.15
C GLY A 606 25.88 -3.11 4.38
N LEU A 607 24.56 -3.09 4.20
CA LEU A 607 23.85 -4.07 3.35
C LEU A 607 24.20 -3.90 1.87
N ALA A 608 24.31 -2.65 1.39
CA ALA A 608 24.65 -2.35 0.00
C ALA A 608 26.03 -2.89 -0.41
N LEU A 609 27.01 -2.80 0.50
CA LEU A 609 28.37 -3.29 0.30
C LEU A 609 28.45 -4.83 0.32
N ASN A 610 27.58 -5.50 1.09
CA ASN A 610 27.59 -6.95 1.26
C ASN A 610 26.68 -7.66 0.24
N ARG A 611 27.03 -7.55 -1.04
CA ARG A 611 26.25 -8.13 -2.16
C ARG A 611 26.16 -9.66 -2.11
N ASN A 612 27.21 -10.36 -1.69
CA ASN A 612 27.22 -11.83 -1.60
C ASN A 612 26.20 -12.34 -0.56
N VAL A 613 26.15 -11.69 0.61
CA VAL A 613 25.19 -11.99 1.68
C VAL A 613 23.75 -11.83 1.18
N THR A 614 23.48 -10.87 0.29
CA THR A 614 22.14 -10.70 -0.30
C THR A 614 21.73 -11.95 -1.08
N SER A 615 22.64 -12.51 -1.88
CA SER A 615 22.40 -13.74 -2.63
C SER A 615 22.12 -14.94 -1.71
N GLU A 616 22.97 -15.13 -0.69
CA GLU A 616 22.81 -16.21 0.28
C GLU A 616 21.47 -16.14 1.02
N ARG A 617 21.09 -14.95 1.47
CA ARG A 617 19.81 -14.73 2.17
C ARG A 617 18.60 -14.99 1.29
N TRP A 618 18.65 -14.64 0.00
CA TRP A 618 17.60 -15.03 -0.95
C TRP A 618 17.49 -16.55 -1.08
N MET A 619 18.61 -17.25 -1.24
CA MET A 619 18.60 -18.71 -1.37
C MET A 619 18.11 -19.40 -0.09
N GLN A 620 18.43 -18.86 1.09
CA GLN A 620 17.91 -19.35 2.36
C GLN A 620 16.42 -19.10 2.53
N ALA A 621 15.95 -17.89 2.21
CA ALA A 621 14.54 -17.52 2.33
C ALA A 621 13.66 -18.30 1.35
N ILE A 622 14.11 -18.51 0.11
CA ILE A 622 13.40 -19.32 -0.88
C ILE A 622 13.27 -20.78 -0.41
N ARG A 623 14.28 -21.34 0.28
CA ARG A 623 14.20 -22.70 0.81
C ARG A 623 13.26 -22.86 2.00
N SER A 624 12.95 -21.76 2.70
CA SER A 624 12.09 -21.79 3.89
C SER A 624 10.59 -21.85 3.59
N GLY A 625 10.19 -21.66 2.33
CA GLY A 625 8.79 -21.69 1.92
C GLY A 625 8.60 -22.11 0.46
N ASP A 626 7.37 -22.45 0.09
CA ASP A 626 7.01 -22.95 -1.23
C ASP A 626 5.91 -22.14 -1.92
N GLN A 627 5.18 -21.29 -1.19
CA GLN A 627 4.10 -20.48 -1.75
C GLN A 627 4.03 -19.06 -1.19
N LEU A 628 3.46 -18.15 -1.99
CA LEU A 628 3.15 -16.79 -1.58
C LEU A 628 1.75 -16.74 -0.94
N VAL A 629 1.67 -16.46 0.35
CA VAL A 629 0.41 -16.37 1.11
C VAL A 629 0.09 -14.92 1.44
N LYS A 630 -1.16 -14.50 1.21
CA LYS A 630 -1.69 -13.19 1.61
C LYS A 630 -2.38 -13.30 2.97
N GLU A 631 -2.02 -12.42 3.89
CA GLU A 631 -2.43 -12.44 5.29
C GLU A 631 -2.96 -11.05 5.73
N VAL A 632 -3.95 -11.01 6.62
CA VAL A 632 -4.36 -9.76 7.29
C VAL A 632 -3.62 -9.63 8.61
N LYS A 633 -2.81 -8.58 8.76
CA LYS A 633 -2.18 -8.17 10.03
C LYS A 633 -3.04 -7.12 10.72
N ILE A 634 -3.60 -7.49 11.87
CA ILE A 634 -4.42 -6.63 12.70
C ILE A 634 -3.55 -6.12 13.86
N PRO A 635 -3.21 -4.82 13.89
CA PRO A 635 -2.40 -4.25 14.96
C PRO A 635 -3.17 -4.22 16.29
N PHE A 636 -2.44 -4.37 17.40
CA PHE A 636 -3.04 -4.32 18.73
C PHE A 636 -3.23 -2.85 19.18
N PRO A 637 -4.44 -2.45 19.65
CA PRO A 637 -4.69 -1.10 20.16
C PRO A 637 -4.06 -0.95 21.57
N SER A 638 -2.75 -0.72 21.64
CA SER A 638 -2.08 -0.35 22.88
C SER A 638 -0.87 0.53 22.62
N ASN A 639 -0.95 1.77 23.12
CA ASN A 639 0.15 2.74 23.22
C ASN A 639 1.18 2.42 24.31
N LYS A 640 1.14 1.21 24.88
CA LYS A 640 2.14 0.72 25.83
C LYS A 640 2.96 -0.36 25.16
N GLU A 641 4.28 -0.13 25.14
CA GLU A 641 5.29 -1.10 24.76
C GLU A 641 4.89 -2.48 25.29
N HIS A 642 4.77 -3.45 24.39
CA HIS A 642 4.50 -4.85 24.70
C HIS A 642 5.70 -5.54 25.39
N SER A 643 6.52 -4.77 26.11
CA SER A 643 7.64 -5.27 26.89
C SER A 643 7.31 -5.07 28.38
N LYS A 644 6.68 -6.09 28.98
CA LYS A 644 6.95 -6.62 30.33
C LYS A 644 5.78 -7.39 30.97
N LEU A 645 4.55 -7.28 30.48
CA LEU A 645 3.42 -8.01 31.07
C LEU A 645 2.92 -9.10 30.12
N LYS A 646 3.61 -10.24 30.22
CA LYS A 646 3.28 -11.53 29.61
C LYS A 646 1.76 -11.78 29.57
N SER A 647 1.25 -12.16 28.41
CA SER A 647 -0.02 -12.87 28.20
C SER A 647 0.00 -14.29 28.81
N LEU A 648 1.16 -14.76 29.26
CA LEU A 648 1.31 -15.96 30.07
C LEU A 648 1.11 -15.61 31.54
N HIS A 649 0.07 -16.22 32.11
CA HIS A 649 -0.34 -16.22 33.52
C HIS A 649 -1.45 -15.24 33.93
N LEU A 650 -2.30 -14.70 33.06
CA LEU A 650 -3.49 -14.00 33.60
C LEU A 650 -4.42 -14.98 34.33
N THR A 651 -4.74 -16.11 33.69
CA THR A 651 -5.56 -17.19 34.29
C THR A 651 -4.87 -17.86 35.48
N ARG A 652 -3.54 -18.10 35.40
CA ARG A 652 -2.78 -18.67 36.52
C ARG A 652 -2.59 -17.67 37.66
N THR A 653 -2.35 -16.38 37.40
CA THR A 653 -2.29 -15.34 38.43
C THR A 653 -3.65 -15.13 39.07
N ILE A 654 -4.75 -15.19 38.30
CA ILE A 654 -6.11 -15.21 38.88
C ILE A 654 -6.30 -16.45 39.74
N GLY A 655 -5.87 -17.63 39.27
CA GLY A 655 -5.90 -18.86 40.05
C GLY A 655 -5.08 -18.76 41.33
N TYR A 656 -3.90 -18.15 41.30
CA TYR A 656 -3.05 -17.91 42.48
C TYR A 656 -3.61 -16.84 43.41
N SER A 657 -4.22 -15.77 42.88
CA SER A 657 -4.89 -14.75 43.69
C SER A 657 -6.17 -15.30 44.33
N PHE A 658 -6.93 -16.13 43.61
CA PHE A 658 -8.10 -16.83 44.14
C PHE A 658 -7.71 -17.90 45.15
N GLY A 659 -6.63 -18.64 44.88
CA GLY A 659 -6.04 -19.60 45.83
C GLY A 659 -5.51 -18.92 47.08
N ALA A 660 -4.81 -17.80 46.96
CA ALA A 660 -4.36 -17.00 48.09
C ALA A 660 -5.52 -16.42 48.90
N PHE A 661 -6.59 -15.96 48.23
CA PHE A 661 -7.83 -15.56 48.89
C PHE A 661 -8.47 -16.72 49.64
N LEU A 662 -8.60 -17.90 49.02
CA LEU A 662 -9.15 -19.10 49.67
C LEU A 662 -8.31 -19.52 50.88
N THR A 663 -6.98 -19.44 50.77
CA THR A 663 -6.04 -19.83 51.84
C THR A 663 -6.10 -18.84 53.01
N ALA A 664 -6.14 -17.53 52.73
CA ALA A 664 -6.29 -16.51 53.75
C ALA A 664 -7.68 -16.57 54.41
N PHE A 665 -8.73 -16.82 53.62
CA PHE A 665 -10.10 -16.97 54.11
C PHE A 665 -10.25 -18.20 55.00
N THR A 666 -9.71 -19.35 54.57
CA THR A 666 -9.74 -20.59 55.36
C THR A 666 -8.89 -20.50 56.62
N GLY A 667 -7.67 -19.94 56.56
CA GLY A 667 -6.82 -19.73 57.74
C GLY A 667 -7.48 -18.81 58.78
N PHE A 668 -8.04 -17.68 58.33
CA PHE A 668 -8.79 -16.79 59.20
C PHE A 668 -10.01 -17.47 59.82
N PHE A 669 -10.79 -18.23 59.04
CA PHE A 669 -11.93 -18.97 59.58
C PHE A 669 -11.51 -20.05 60.58
N PHE A 670 -10.39 -20.75 60.34
CA PHE A 670 -9.90 -21.83 61.19
C PHE A 670 -9.37 -21.30 62.53
N ASP A 671 -8.58 -20.23 62.53
CA ASP A 671 -8.07 -19.59 63.75
C ASP A 671 -9.22 -18.99 64.58
N ASN A 672 -10.18 -18.33 63.92
CA ASN A 672 -11.35 -17.78 64.60
C ASN A 672 -12.28 -18.90 65.12
N PHE A 673 -12.47 -20.00 64.38
CA PHE A 673 -13.26 -21.15 64.82
C PHE A 673 -12.62 -21.87 66.02
N TRP A 674 -11.29 -22.02 66.01
CA TRP A 674 -10.55 -22.58 67.14
C TRP A 674 -10.61 -21.70 68.38
N SER A 675 -10.47 -20.38 68.21
CA SER A 675 -10.66 -19.41 69.30
C SER A 675 -12.10 -19.38 69.82
N LEU A 676 -13.10 -19.60 68.95
CA LEU A 676 -14.52 -19.76 69.30
C LEU A 676 -14.75 -21.01 70.15
N LEU A 677 -14.17 -22.15 69.78
CA LEU A 677 -14.22 -23.39 70.54
C LEU A 677 -13.58 -23.23 71.93
N GLN A 678 -12.42 -22.59 72.03
CA GLN A 678 -11.76 -22.29 73.30
C GLN A 678 -12.55 -21.28 74.15
N ALA A 679 -13.12 -20.23 73.55
CA ALA A 679 -13.94 -19.25 74.26
C ALA A 679 -15.27 -19.85 74.76
N PHE A 680 -15.89 -20.75 73.97
CA PHE A 680 -17.05 -21.53 74.40
C PHE A 680 -16.73 -22.46 75.58
N ALA A 681 -15.49 -22.96 75.65
CA ALA A 681 -15.04 -23.84 76.72
C ALA A 681 -14.68 -23.11 78.03
N THR A 682 -14.45 -21.78 78.03
CA THR A 682 -13.80 -21.11 79.19
C THR A 682 -14.43 -19.82 79.74
N SER A 683 -15.38 -19.12 79.09
CA SER A 683 -15.97 -17.92 79.75
C SER A 683 -17.32 -17.41 79.23
N ASN A 684 -18.02 -16.66 80.08
CA ASN A 684 -19.40 -16.16 79.93
C ASN A 684 -19.55 -14.79 79.24
N THR A 685 -18.53 -14.29 78.54
CA THR A 685 -18.53 -12.92 77.98
C THR A 685 -18.90 -12.92 76.48
N LYS A 686 -20.20 -13.00 76.17
CA LYS A 686 -20.72 -13.26 74.80
C LYS A 686 -21.03 -12.02 73.94
N SER A 687 -20.93 -10.79 74.45
CA SER A 687 -21.60 -9.64 73.78
C SER A 687 -20.77 -8.85 72.75
N HIS A 688 -19.44 -8.79 72.83
CA HIS A 688 -18.64 -7.89 71.95
C HIS A 688 -17.65 -8.60 71.03
N PHE A 689 -17.48 -9.91 71.18
CA PHE A 689 -16.54 -10.69 70.38
C PHE A 689 -17.06 -10.92 68.95
N TYR A 690 -18.35 -11.20 68.79
CA TYR A 690 -18.98 -11.41 67.49
C TYR A 690 -18.95 -10.15 66.60
N ASP A 691 -19.10 -8.97 67.21
CA ASP A 691 -19.03 -7.70 66.49
C ASP A 691 -17.62 -7.43 65.93
N TRP A 692 -16.58 -7.74 66.72
CA TRP A 692 -15.19 -7.57 66.30
C TRP A 692 -14.78 -8.53 65.17
N VAL A 693 -15.24 -9.77 65.24
CA VAL A 693 -15.05 -10.77 64.16
C VAL A 693 -15.79 -10.35 62.90
N LEU A 694 -17.04 -9.87 63.01
CA LEU A 694 -17.80 -9.39 61.86
C LEU A 694 -17.11 -8.20 61.19
N ILE A 695 -16.66 -7.20 61.97
CA ILE A 695 -16.00 -6.00 61.47
C ILE A 695 -14.68 -6.34 60.75
N THR A 696 -13.84 -7.19 61.35
CA THR A 696 -12.57 -7.62 60.73
C THR A 696 -12.80 -8.39 59.44
N THR A 697 -13.80 -9.29 59.41
CA THR A 697 -14.16 -10.05 58.20
C THR A 697 -14.65 -9.12 57.07
N VAL A 698 -15.45 -8.11 57.39
CA VAL A 698 -15.94 -7.12 56.41
C VAL A 698 -14.79 -6.26 55.88
N ILE A 699 -13.85 -5.83 56.73
CA ILE A 699 -12.68 -5.04 56.31
C ILE A 699 -11.78 -5.87 55.38
N LEU A 700 -11.49 -7.12 55.72
CA LEU A 700 -10.72 -8.04 54.87
C LEU A 700 -11.42 -8.29 53.53
N PHE A 701 -12.75 -8.50 53.53
CA PHE A 701 -13.53 -8.66 52.29
C PHE A 701 -13.48 -7.41 51.41
N CYS A 702 -13.58 -6.21 51.98
CA CYS A 702 -13.48 -4.95 51.25
C CYS A 702 -12.08 -4.74 50.63
N ILE A 703 -11.00 -5.06 51.35
CA ILE A 703 -9.62 -4.91 50.83
C ILE A 703 -9.37 -5.88 49.66
N PHE A 704 -9.78 -7.14 49.79
CA PHE A 704 -9.56 -8.15 48.74
C PHE A 704 -10.49 -8.00 47.53
N SER A 705 -11.75 -7.58 47.74
CA SER A 705 -12.71 -7.36 46.65
C SER A 705 -12.28 -6.24 45.71
N VAL A 706 -11.61 -5.19 46.21
CA VAL A 706 -11.06 -4.11 45.37
C VAL A 706 -9.94 -4.62 44.45
N GLY A 707 -9.06 -5.48 44.95
CA GLY A 707 -8.01 -6.13 44.15
C GLY A 707 -8.59 -7.05 43.08
N LEU A 708 -9.53 -7.92 43.47
CA LEU A 708 -10.24 -8.81 42.56
C LEU A 708 -11.00 -8.03 41.47
N PHE A 709 -11.66 -6.93 41.82
CA PHE A 709 -12.37 -6.06 40.88
C PHE A 709 -11.43 -5.39 39.88
N LYS A 710 -10.26 -4.92 40.31
CA LYS A 710 -9.23 -4.36 39.41
C LYS A 710 -8.73 -5.41 38.41
N HIS A 711 -8.51 -6.65 38.85
CA HIS A 711 -8.04 -7.74 37.98
C HIS A 711 -9.14 -8.30 37.06
N LEU A 712 -10.38 -8.44 37.53
CA LEU A 712 -11.54 -8.78 36.71
C LEU A 712 -11.81 -7.70 35.64
N ARG A 713 -11.69 -6.42 36.01
CA ARG A 713 -11.80 -5.30 35.06
C ARG A 713 -10.69 -5.33 34.00
N ALA A 714 -9.48 -5.76 34.36
CA ALA A 714 -8.40 -5.97 33.39
C ALA A 714 -8.70 -7.13 32.43
N LEU A 715 -9.29 -8.23 32.92
CA LEU A 715 -9.72 -9.38 32.10
C LEU A 715 -10.78 -8.98 31.06
N ILE A 716 -11.72 -8.11 31.44
CA ILE A 716 -12.75 -7.56 30.56
C ILE A 716 -12.15 -6.60 29.52
N LYS A 717 -11.11 -5.83 29.90
CA LYS A 717 -10.45 -4.87 29.02
C LYS A 717 -9.45 -5.50 28.04
N TYR A 718 -8.80 -6.60 28.44
CA TYR A 718 -7.88 -7.39 27.62
C TYR A 718 -8.60 -8.63 27.08
N ARG A 719 -9.59 -8.39 26.23
CA ARG A 719 -10.28 -9.43 25.46
C ARG A 719 -9.27 -10.06 24.48
N ASP A 720 -9.26 -11.38 24.36
CA ASP A 720 -8.36 -12.09 23.45
C ASP A 720 -8.80 -11.86 22.00
N ILE A 721 -8.26 -10.79 21.40
CA ILE A 721 -8.58 -10.33 20.04
C ILE A 721 -8.38 -11.49 19.04
N SER A 722 -7.42 -12.38 19.27
CA SER A 722 -7.16 -13.52 18.38
C SER A 722 -8.35 -14.47 18.25
N LYS A 723 -9.06 -14.74 19.36
CA LYS A 723 -10.25 -15.61 19.36
C LYS A 723 -11.44 -14.96 18.67
N ASP A 724 -11.65 -13.66 18.90
CA ASP A 724 -12.71 -12.92 18.23
C ASP A 724 -12.45 -12.88 16.71
N ILE A 725 -11.22 -12.62 16.26
CA ILE A 725 -10.85 -12.64 14.84
C ILE A 725 -11.01 -14.04 14.23
N LYS A 726 -10.60 -15.11 14.94
CA LYS A 726 -10.81 -16.48 14.48
C LYS A 726 -12.29 -16.79 14.26
N ASN A 727 -13.15 -16.41 15.21
CA ASN A 727 -14.59 -16.66 15.09
C ASN A 727 -15.25 -15.84 13.97
N ILE A 728 -14.85 -14.58 13.79
CA ILE A 728 -15.30 -13.74 12.67
C ILE A 728 -14.88 -14.35 11.33
N SER A 729 -13.64 -14.83 11.27
CA SER A 729 -13.07 -15.50 10.09
C SER A 729 -13.85 -16.78 9.74
N ILE A 730 -14.21 -17.59 10.74
CA ILE A 730 -15.03 -18.79 10.55
C ILE A 730 -16.45 -18.43 10.06
N ALA A 731 -17.08 -17.39 10.63
CA ALA A 731 -18.40 -16.93 10.19
C ALA A 731 -18.37 -16.46 8.72
N LEU A 732 -17.32 -15.75 8.32
CA LEU A 732 -17.12 -15.32 6.95
C LEU A 732 -16.91 -16.53 6.02
N LEU A 733 -15.99 -17.43 6.35
CA LEU A 733 -15.69 -18.61 5.54
C LEU A 733 -16.93 -19.47 5.27
N ASN A 734 -17.72 -19.79 6.30
CA ASN A 734 -18.95 -20.57 6.14
C ASN A 734 -19.96 -19.85 5.23
N THR A 735 -20.06 -18.52 5.34
CA THR A 735 -20.92 -17.73 4.46
C THR A 735 -20.48 -17.80 3.01
N LEU A 736 -19.16 -17.76 2.75
CA LEU A 736 -18.61 -17.84 1.40
C LEU A 736 -18.78 -19.25 0.78
N LEU A 737 -18.62 -20.31 1.58
CA LEU A 737 -18.87 -21.70 1.17
C LEU A 737 -20.34 -21.92 0.82
N GLU A 738 -21.28 -21.46 1.66
CA GLU A 738 -22.71 -21.58 1.40
C GLU A 738 -23.17 -20.80 0.15
N LEU A 739 -22.53 -19.67 -0.13
CA LEU A 739 -22.79 -18.88 -1.35
C LEU A 739 -22.07 -19.43 -2.60
N LYS A 740 -21.31 -20.52 -2.49
CA LYS A 740 -20.47 -21.08 -3.57
C LYS A 740 -19.51 -20.05 -4.19
N ILE A 741 -19.00 -19.15 -3.35
CA ILE A 741 -17.95 -18.20 -3.72
C ILE A 741 -16.59 -18.87 -3.53
N ILE A 742 -16.48 -19.69 -2.50
CA ILE A 742 -15.38 -20.64 -2.32
C ILE A 742 -15.93 -22.01 -2.70
N ASN A 743 -15.36 -22.60 -3.74
CA ASN A 743 -15.71 -23.93 -4.26
C ASN A 743 -14.75 -25.01 -3.76
N SER A 744 -13.64 -24.61 -3.13
CA SER A 744 -12.67 -25.54 -2.55
C SER A 744 -13.30 -26.50 -1.52
N PRO A 745 -12.85 -27.77 -1.47
CA PRO A 745 -13.44 -28.77 -0.58
C PRO A 745 -13.27 -28.39 0.89
N VAL A 746 -14.38 -28.40 1.65
CA VAL A 746 -14.41 -28.04 3.07
C VAL A 746 -13.38 -28.83 3.91
N SER A 747 -13.04 -30.06 3.51
CA SER A 747 -12.06 -30.90 4.18
C SER A 747 -10.61 -30.41 4.07
N LYS A 748 -10.31 -29.55 3.09
CA LYS A 748 -8.98 -28.98 2.86
C LYS A 748 -8.88 -27.51 3.31
N THR A 749 -10.02 -26.83 3.51
CA THR A 749 -10.04 -25.41 3.90
C THR A 749 -9.85 -25.24 5.40
N ASP A 750 -8.81 -24.53 5.83
CA ASP A 750 -8.58 -24.20 7.25
C ASP A 750 -8.18 -22.72 7.43
N ILE A 751 -8.46 -22.16 8.61
CA ILE A 751 -8.13 -20.78 8.98
C ILE A 751 -7.01 -20.81 10.02
N LYS A 752 -5.85 -20.24 9.66
CA LYS A 752 -4.75 -20.04 10.60
C LYS A 752 -4.78 -18.62 11.17
N VAL A 753 -4.63 -18.56 12.49
CA VAL A 753 -4.54 -17.29 13.24
C VAL A 753 -3.34 -17.37 14.16
N GLU A 754 -2.39 -16.45 13.97
CA GLU A 754 -1.15 -16.38 14.74
C GLU A 754 -1.03 -15.03 15.46
N MET A 755 -0.48 -15.02 16.68
CA MET A 755 -0.21 -13.79 17.42
C MET A 755 1.29 -13.50 17.40
N LEU A 756 1.66 -12.33 16.88
CA LEU A 756 3.05 -11.88 16.79
C LEU A 756 3.56 -11.36 18.13
N SER A 757 4.89 -11.24 18.25
CA SER A 757 5.58 -10.74 19.44
C SER A 757 5.25 -9.29 19.81
N ASP A 758 4.74 -8.50 18.86
CA ASP A 758 4.26 -7.12 19.08
C ASP A 758 2.79 -7.05 19.54
N GLY A 759 2.14 -8.21 19.72
CA GLY A 759 0.72 -8.35 20.10
C GLY A 759 -0.27 -8.29 18.93
N SER A 760 0.20 -8.06 17.70
CA SER A 760 -0.66 -8.08 16.52
C SER A 760 -1.11 -9.49 16.14
N VAL A 761 -2.25 -9.59 15.48
CA VAL A 761 -2.85 -10.87 15.06
C VAL A 761 -2.79 -10.98 13.54
N ILE A 762 -2.26 -12.10 13.04
CA ILE A 762 -2.25 -12.45 11.63
C ILE A 762 -3.34 -13.50 11.37
N CYS A 763 -4.09 -13.37 10.27
CA CYS A 763 -5.09 -14.33 9.84
C CYS A 763 -4.98 -14.62 8.34
N HIS A 764 -4.99 -15.91 7.96
CA HIS A 764 -5.03 -16.36 6.56
C HIS A 764 -5.79 -17.67 6.37
N LEU A 765 -6.10 -17.96 5.11
CA LEU A 765 -6.85 -19.14 4.66
C LEU A 765 -5.93 -20.12 3.92
N GLU A 766 -5.98 -21.40 4.28
CA GLU A 766 -5.21 -22.48 3.65
C GLU A 766 -6.11 -23.45 2.89
N GLY A 767 -5.55 -24.13 1.88
CA GLY A 767 -6.22 -25.17 1.09
C GLY A 767 -7.25 -24.70 0.07
N CYS A 768 -7.28 -23.41 -0.24
CA CYS A 768 -8.10 -22.79 -1.31
C CYS A 768 -7.26 -22.32 -2.51
N SER A 769 -7.90 -21.93 -3.61
CA SER A 769 -7.23 -21.24 -4.72
C SER A 769 -6.79 -19.82 -4.31
N ASP A 770 -5.82 -19.24 -5.00
CA ASP A 770 -5.31 -17.89 -4.63
C ASP A 770 -6.36 -16.79 -4.81
N SER A 771 -7.24 -16.92 -5.80
CA SER A 771 -8.40 -16.03 -5.97
C SER A 771 -9.37 -16.08 -4.78
N GLU A 772 -9.65 -17.28 -4.29
CA GLU A 772 -10.52 -17.50 -3.13
C GLU A 772 -9.89 -16.95 -1.85
N LYS A 773 -8.59 -17.20 -1.63
CA LYS A 773 -7.83 -16.63 -0.50
C LYS A 773 -7.88 -15.11 -0.52
N ASN A 774 -7.60 -14.50 -1.67
CA ASN A 774 -7.62 -13.04 -1.84
C ASN A 774 -8.99 -12.45 -1.51
N THR A 775 -10.05 -13.05 -2.04
CA THR A 775 -11.45 -12.64 -1.82
C THR A 775 -11.82 -12.70 -0.34
N PHE A 776 -11.43 -13.77 0.36
CA PHE A 776 -11.65 -13.92 1.80
C PHE A 776 -10.92 -12.83 2.60
N ILE A 777 -9.64 -12.60 2.30
CA ILE A 777 -8.80 -11.61 2.96
C ILE A 777 -9.33 -10.18 2.77
N ASP A 778 -9.77 -9.82 1.57
CA ASP A 778 -10.31 -8.49 1.28
C ASP A 778 -11.61 -8.25 2.06
N MET A 779 -12.52 -9.22 2.10
CA MET A 779 -13.75 -9.12 2.89
C MET A 779 -13.48 -9.12 4.40
N LEU A 780 -12.51 -9.89 4.88
CA LEU A 780 -12.09 -9.86 6.29
C LEU A 780 -11.53 -8.48 6.66
N THR A 781 -10.74 -7.90 5.77
CA THR A 781 -10.19 -6.55 5.94
C THR A 781 -11.31 -5.50 6.03
N GLU A 782 -12.35 -5.59 5.20
CA GLU A 782 -13.53 -4.72 5.30
C GLU A 782 -14.28 -4.84 6.63
N ILE A 783 -14.36 -6.03 7.21
CA ILE A 783 -15.05 -6.27 8.51
C ILE A 783 -14.28 -5.66 9.69
N VAL A 784 -12.95 -5.76 9.66
CA VAL A 784 -12.08 -5.32 10.75
C VAL A 784 -11.72 -3.84 10.63
N ASN A 785 -11.80 -3.26 9.43
CA ASN A 785 -11.56 -1.84 9.23
C ASN A 785 -12.61 -0.95 9.93
N PRO A 786 -12.23 0.29 10.31
CA PRO A 786 -13.16 1.28 10.82
C PRO A 786 -14.35 1.51 9.87
N ILE A 787 -15.53 1.73 10.45
CA ILE A 787 -16.78 1.83 9.70
C ILE A 787 -16.86 3.20 9.00
N GLU A 788 -16.75 3.21 7.67
CA GLU A 788 -16.93 4.43 6.89
C GLU A 788 -18.39 4.65 6.45
N ASN A 789 -18.84 3.93 5.44
CA ASN A 789 -20.20 4.06 4.87
C ASN A 789 -20.71 2.72 4.27
N PRO A 790 -20.74 1.62 5.03
CA PRO A 790 -21.25 0.35 4.51
C PRO A 790 -22.76 0.43 4.26
N ARG A 791 -23.30 -0.52 3.48
CA ARG A 791 -24.75 -0.60 3.23
C ARG A 791 -25.50 -1.28 4.39
N TYR A 792 -24.84 -2.20 5.09
CA TYR A 792 -25.32 -2.87 6.28
C TYR A 792 -24.23 -2.90 7.37
N ILE A 793 -24.64 -2.87 8.64
CA ILE A 793 -23.77 -3.10 9.81
C ILE A 793 -24.31 -4.26 10.65
N ILE A 794 -23.39 -4.97 11.29
CA ILE A 794 -23.68 -5.95 12.33
C ILE A 794 -23.40 -5.30 13.69
N ILE A 795 -24.41 -5.29 14.55
CA ILE A 795 -24.29 -4.82 15.93
C ILE A 795 -24.21 -6.03 16.84
N ARG A 796 -23.03 -6.28 17.42
CA ARG A 796 -22.82 -7.31 18.44
C ARG A 796 -23.23 -6.74 19.79
N LYS A 797 -24.11 -7.43 20.51
CA LYS A 797 -24.47 -7.07 21.89
C LYS A 797 -23.79 -8.04 22.84
N PHE A 798 -22.88 -7.54 23.66
CA PHE A 798 -22.33 -8.30 24.77
C PHE A 798 -23.02 -7.86 26.05
N THR A 799 -23.66 -8.80 26.76
CA THR A 799 -24.31 -8.55 28.04
C THR A 799 -23.66 -9.45 29.08
N LEU A 800 -22.80 -8.88 29.93
CA LEU A 800 -22.27 -9.60 31.09
C LEU A 800 -23.06 -9.17 32.34
N TRP A 801 -23.71 -10.12 32.99
CA TRP A 801 -24.39 -9.95 34.29
C TRP A 801 -25.31 -8.72 34.42
N LYS A 802 -26.12 -8.38 33.40
CA LYS A 802 -27.09 -7.25 33.36
C LYS A 802 -26.55 -5.84 33.72
N LEU A 803 -25.30 -5.70 34.16
CA LEU A 803 -24.70 -4.46 34.66
C LEU A 803 -23.76 -3.80 33.63
N TYR A 804 -23.31 -4.54 32.61
CA TYR A 804 -22.42 -4.00 31.58
C TYR A 804 -22.85 -4.48 30.18
N THR A 805 -23.29 -3.55 29.33
CA THR A 805 -23.62 -3.81 27.92
C THR A 805 -22.64 -3.08 27.00
N GLN A 806 -21.75 -3.84 26.35
CA GLN A 806 -20.88 -3.32 25.29
C GLN A 806 -21.49 -3.63 23.93
N ARG A 807 -21.47 -2.66 23.02
CA ARG A 807 -21.94 -2.82 21.63
C ARG A 807 -20.77 -2.62 20.69
N ASP A 808 -20.37 -3.69 20.01
CA ASP A 808 -19.34 -3.64 18.98
C ASP A 808 -20.02 -3.56 17.61
N TYR A 809 -19.51 -2.71 16.72
CA TYR A 809 -20.06 -2.51 15.39
C TYR A 809 -19.07 -3.05 14.36
N HIS A 810 -19.58 -3.82 13.40
CA HIS A 810 -18.80 -4.36 12.30
C HIS A 810 -19.47 -4.02 10.96
N ALA A 811 -18.68 -3.66 9.95
CA ALA A 811 -19.18 -3.49 8.60
C ALA A 811 -19.52 -4.86 8.00
N VAL A 812 -20.62 -4.92 7.24
CA VAL A 812 -20.87 -6.06 6.35
C VAL A 812 -20.11 -5.80 5.05
N PRO A 813 -19.27 -6.75 4.57
CA PRO A 813 -18.52 -6.58 3.33
C PRO A 813 -19.40 -6.12 2.17
N GLU A 814 -18.87 -5.25 1.31
CA GLU A 814 -19.61 -4.61 0.23
C GLU A 814 -20.29 -5.65 -0.66
N PHE A 815 -19.57 -6.72 -1.00
CA PHE A 815 -20.10 -7.83 -1.80
C PHE A 815 -21.32 -8.51 -1.17
N LEU A 816 -21.27 -8.80 0.14
CA LEU A 816 -22.37 -9.41 0.88
C LEU A 816 -23.52 -8.42 1.09
N SER A 817 -23.21 -7.14 1.17
CA SER A 817 -24.15 -6.04 1.39
C SER A 817 -25.04 -5.72 0.18
N LYS A 818 -24.67 -6.16 -1.03
CA LYS A 818 -25.43 -5.90 -2.26
C LYS A 818 -26.83 -6.50 -2.27
N ASN A 819 -26.97 -7.69 -1.68
CA ASN A 819 -28.22 -8.43 -1.61
C ASN A 819 -28.59 -8.67 -0.16
N LYS A 820 -29.84 -8.33 0.21
CA LYS A 820 -30.37 -8.54 1.56
C LYS A 820 -30.27 -10.01 1.98
N THR A 821 -30.47 -10.97 1.08
CA THR A 821 -30.38 -12.39 1.39
C THR A 821 -28.97 -12.81 1.81
N ARG A 822 -27.93 -12.30 1.11
CA ARG A 822 -26.52 -12.55 1.43
C ARG A 822 -26.12 -11.93 2.77
N ALA A 823 -26.55 -10.69 3.02
CA ALA A 823 -26.30 -10.02 4.29
C ALA A 823 -26.98 -10.74 5.47
N SER A 824 -28.21 -11.22 5.27
CA SER A 824 -28.93 -12.04 6.27
C SER A 824 -28.23 -13.37 6.53
N LEU A 825 -27.69 -14.02 5.49
CA LEU A 825 -26.93 -15.26 5.64
C LEU A 825 -25.67 -15.05 6.47
N PHE A 826 -24.92 -13.97 6.18
CA PHE A 826 -23.75 -13.60 6.96
C PHE A 826 -24.10 -13.34 8.44
N SER A 827 -25.20 -12.64 8.70
CA SER A 827 -25.72 -12.41 10.06
C SER A 827 -26.10 -13.72 10.77
N LYS A 828 -26.68 -14.70 10.07
CA LYS A 828 -26.99 -16.02 10.63
C LYS A 828 -25.72 -16.80 11.03
N ASN A 829 -24.70 -16.79 10.17
CA ASN A 829 -23.42 -17.42 10.46
C ASN A 829 -22.64 -16.66 11.56
N TRP A 830 -22.78 -15.34 11.62
CA TRP A 830 -22.25 -14.54 12.71
C TRP A 830 -22.87 -14.93 14.06
N ASP A 831 -24.20 -15.12 14.13
CA ASP A 831 -24.87 -15.58 15.35
C ASP A 831 -24.35 -16.95 15.80
N ARG A 832 -24.10 -17.86 14.85
CA ARG A 832 -23.63 -19.21 15.13
C ARG A 832 -22.21 -19.27 15.70
N PHE A 833 -21.29 -18.47 15.18
CA PHE A 833 -19.85 -18.59 15.49
C PHE A 833 -19.29 -17.46 16.36
N VAL A 834 -19.86 -16.24 16.30
CA VAL A 834 -19.38 -15.06 17.03
C VAL A 834 -20.31 -14.69 18.19
N GLY A 835 -21.61 -14.88 18.00
CA GLY A 835 -22.67 -14.66 18.99
C GLY A 835 -23.72 -13.63 18.55
N ASN A 836 -24.70 -13.39 19.43
CA ASN A 836 -25.91 -12.60 19.15
C ASN A 836 -25.62 -11.26 18.47
N ASN A 837 -26.29 -11.04 17.34
CA ASN A 837 -26.15 -9.85 16.55
C ASN A 837 -27.48 -9.25 16.09
N LYS A 838 -27.41 -8.01 15.61
CA LYS A 838 -28.50 -7.33 14.91
C LYS A 838 -27.96 -6.78 13.60
N LEU A 839 -28.48 -7.29 12.48
CA LEU A 839 -28.23 -6.73 11.15
C LEU A 839 -29.08 -5.47 10.95
N VAL A 840 -28.43 -4.37 10.54
CA VAL A 840 -29.10 -3.07 10.34
C VAL A 840 -28.76 -2.52 8.97
N PHE A 841 -29.80 -2.12 8.23
CA PHE A 841 -29.66 -1.41 6.96
C PHE A 841 -29.44 0.07 7.21
N ILE A 842 -28.44 0.68 6.58
CA ILE A 842 -27.95 2.01 6.97
C ILE A 842 -28.58 3.15 6.15
N ARG A 843 -29.23 2.85 5.03
CA ARG A 843 -29.77 3.90 4.15
C ARG A 843 -31.08 4.52 4.64
N ASN A 844 -31.70 3.97 5.67
CA ASN A 844 -32.88 4.56 6.33
C ASN A 844 -32.46 5.46 7.50
N TYR A 845 -33.41 6.26 8.00
CA TYR A 845 -33.19 7.22 9.07
C TYR A 845 -32.61 6.56 10.35
N GLU A 846 -33.22 5.48 10.84
CA GLU A 846 -32.75 4.76 12.03
C GLU A 846 -31.33 4.15 11.85
N GLY A 847 -31.03 3.66 10.65
CA GLY A 847 -29.74 3.08 10.30
C GLY A 847 -28.63 4.12 10.24
N ARG A 848 -28.93 5.33 9.73
CA ARG A 848 -27.99 6.47 9.77
C ARG A 848 -27.69 6.91 11.21
N LYS A 849 -28.68 6.90 12.10
CA LYS A 849 -28.48 7.14 13.54
C LYS A 849 -27.49 6.13 14.14
N LEU A 850 -27.66 4.85 13.83
CA LEU A 850 -26.77 3.79 14.30
C LEU A 850 -25.36 3.85 13.67
N LEU A 851 -25.25 4.25 12.40
CA LEU A 851 -23.97 4.50 11.75
C LEU A 851 -23.21 5.64 12.44
N LEU A 852 -23.89 6.75 12.75
CA LEU A 852 -23.28 7.88 13.45
C LEU A 852 -22.74 7.44 14.82
N LYS A 853 -23.53 6.64 15.57
CA LYS A 853 -23.08 6.02 16.83
C LYS A 853 -21.88 5.09 16.65
N ALA A 854 -21.88 4.26 15.61
CA ALA A 854 -20.78 3.35 15.31
C ALA A 854 -19.48 4.11 15.01
N ARG A 855 -19.58 5.16 14.18
CA ARG A 855 -18.46 6.03 13.82
C ARG A 855 -17.92 6.74 15.04
N PHE A 856 -18.77 7.35 15.87
CA PHE A 856 -18.29 8.07 17.05
C PHE A 856 -17.53 7.15 18.03
N ASN A 857 -17.96 5.88 18.16
CA ASN A 857 -17.22 4.86 18.92
C ASN A 857 -15.92 4.43 18.21
N SER A 858 -15.92 4.23 16.89
CA SER A 858 -14.71 3.83 16.13
C SER A 858 -13.69 4.96 16.00
N LEU A 859 -14.13 6.22 15.97
CA LEU A 859 -13.32 7.44 15.89
C LEU A 859 -12.38 7.59 17.09
N SER A 860 -12.74 7.04 18.26
CA SER A 860 -11.84 6.97 19.42
C SER A 860 -10.65 6.01 19.21
N SER A 861 -10.76 5.07 18.26
CA SER A 861 -9.78 4.03 17.94
C SER A 861 -9.13 4.16 16.54
N GLU A 862 -9.69 5.00 15.66
CA GLU A 862 -9.29 5.16 14.25
C GLU A 862 -7.84 5.63 14.06
N PHE A 863 -7.24 6.25 15.08
CA PHE A 863 -6.06 7.08 14.88
C PHE A 863 -4.71 6.41 15.14
N GLU A 864 -4.68 5.17 15.65
CA GLU A 864 -3.38 4.57 16.01
C GLU A 864 -3.00 3.34 15.20
N ASN A 865 -3.93 2.56 14.64
CA ASN A 865 -3.59 1.20 14.17
C ASN A 865 -4.65 0.61 13.22
N THR A 866 -4.55 0.87 11.91
CA THR A 866 -5.41 0.21 10.90
C THR A 866 -4.86 -1.17 10.53
N PRO A 867 -5.73 -2.19 10.32
CA PRO A 867 -5.35 -3.45 9.71
C PRO A 867 -4.55 -3.24 8.42
N LYS A 868 -3.52 -4.06 8.20
CA LYS A 868 -2.70 -4.05 6.99
C LYS A 868 -2.66 -5.42 6.37
N THR A 869 -2.67 -5.47 5.05
CA THR A 869 -2.55 -6.72 4.31
C THR A 869 -1.09 -6.97 3.95
N ILE A 870 -0.58 -8.13 4.34
CA ILE A 870 0.80 -8.56 4.12
C ILE A 870 0.79 -9.75 3.17
N ARG A 871 1.83 -9.90 2.36
CA ARG A 871 2.12 -11.06 1.52
C ARG A 871 3.45 -11.61 1.98
N ARG A 872 3.49 -12.89 2.32
CA ARG A 872 4.66 -13.58 2.85
C ARG A 872 4.93 -14.85 2.06
N TRP A 873 6.20 -15.11 1.77
CA TRP A 873 6.67 -16.40 1.27
C TRP A 873 6.79 -17.35 2.46
N THR A 874 6.04 -18.44 2.45
CA THR A 874 5.90 -19.41 3.55
C THR A 874 6.01 -20.83 3.07
#